data_AF-A0A1F9SQY1-F1
#
_entry.id   AF-A0A1F9SQY1-F1
#
_cell.length_a   1.000
_cell.length_b   1.000
_cell.length_c   1.000
_cell.angle_alpha   90.00
_cell.angle_beta   90.00
_cell.angle_gamma   90.00
#
_symmetry.space_group_name_H-M   'P 1'
#
loop_
_entity.id
_entity.type
_entity.pdbx_description
1 polymer ?
#
loop_
_entity_poly.entity_id
_entity_poly.type
_entity_poly.pdbx_seq_one_letter_code
_entity_poly.pdbx_strand_id
1 'polypeptide(L)'
;MIKWKTALLALPLSLVPAPLPAQEDLAKIYADASAQWLDGRPEDAAGALKYVIYRSSDQALNSSALRDLAVLCAEAGNNAEALAYLMKGEIISPEDFYIQFEKGWNLLSLEKFQDAREAFGKASTLTADQDLASQARLGLAMAEAELAGPEAAIGELRSVYTRYPYLLSPLAQLIGENLERMKKRPHALNFIKDALTYDPRNIQAEIDLAQLYEESDFQIPAWQTYYTLSDLDPKEPFFSDKEIKLRKYVKGKIDNLLYWARMAWPAHKAPLPQDGMKVKVGLYADRNGVPSLVKSFSFISSSDFDIIDARLGRILSGKSGMQWTVSYDDMNRVYQIRDSMGSTAHTTNNSVRIVPKVAGGVILIKNPELPGAHGVNRGDKEIAGELLALVREKGSWLINETSLETLVSPVTAQMADRSKMAEQMKALAVTARTRLTRLARMPSHESREYHLCDSAHCLAFAGLQAESGVSAAAARDTKGEVLMAGDALAPADFHRACGGFTQSGVNDGGRPLPRLTPFNFYAHTLKGPPDGLLCLADDKTVSSDVYWTLLLKPKWIESRLNRIAKVGYIRAIIPLARQADGRLKAMRVEGTAGSAVVDGADAIEAALGAGALRSNLFSIRPVFKGKYPAFFILRGIGTGDGKGLCVLGAHGLAKAKGAKYRDILSHYFPLYKVRKAP
;
A
#
# COMPACT_ATOMS: atom_id res chain seq x y z
N MET A 1 9.77 81.28 -70.69
CA MET A 1 9.59 82.14 -69.49
C MET A 1 8.97 81.32 -68.38
N ILE A 2 9.32 81.63 -67.12
CA ILE A 2 8.82 81.07 -65.84
C ILE A 2 9.75 80.01 -65.20
N LYS A 3 10.48 80.46 -64.16
CA LYS A 3 11.23 79.69 -63.15
C LYS A 3 10.28 79.23 -62.05
N TRP A 4 10.34 77.97 -61.59
CA TRP A 4 9.89 77.59 -60.24
C TRP A 4 10.87 76.61 -59.59
N LYS A 5 11.14 76.86 -58.30
CA LYS A 5 12.13 76.23 -57.41
C LYS A 5 11.67 74.83 -56.99
N THR A 6 12.57 73.85 -57.05
CA THR A 6 12.41 72.54 -56.37
C THR A 6 13.11 72.61 -55.02
N ALA A 7 12.34 72.48 -53.93
CA ALA A 7 12.86 72.29 -52.59
C ALA A 7 13.08 70.79 -52.34
N LEU A 8 14.31 70.40 -51.99
CA LEU A 8 14.61 69.06 -51.47
C LEU A 8 14.26 69.02 -49.98
N LEU A 9 13.26 68.21 -49.62
CA LEU A 9 13.01 67.78 -48.25
C LEU A 9 13.89 66.56 -47.94
N ALA A 10 14.83 66.71 -47.01
CA ALA A 10 15.54 65.59 -46.40
C ALA A 10 14.66 64.99 -45.30
N LEU A 11 14.19 63.76 -45.51
CA LEU A 11 13.58 62.91 -44.48
C LEU A 11 14.70 62.17 -43.73
N PRO A 12 14.75 62.19 -42.39
CA PRO A 12 15.66 61.33 -41.64
C PRO A 12 15.11 59.90 -41.68
N LEU A 13 15.91 58.96 -42.21
CA LEU A 13 15.64 57.53 -41.99
C LEU A 13 15.83 57.24 -40.50
N SER A 14 14.72 57.08 -39.78
CA SER A 14 14.71 56.38 -38.50
C SER A 14 14.97 54.89 -38.77
N LEU A 15 16.19 54.45 -38.45
CA LEU A 15 16.52 53.04 -38.35
C LEU A 15 15.67 52.42 -37.24
N VAL A 16 14.63 51.67 -37.62
CA VAL A 16 13.93 50.76 -36.71
C VAL A 16 14.95 49.68 -36.32
N PRO A 17 15.27 49.50 -35.02
CA PRO A 17 16.14 48.40 -34.64
C PRO A 17 15.44 47.09 -34.99
N ALA A 18 16.16 46.18 -35.66
CA ALA A 18 15.70 44.83 -35.89
C ALA A 18 15.25 44.21 -34.55
N PRO A 19 14.13 43.45 -34.50
CA PRO A 19 13.74 42.78 -33.27
C PRO A 19 14.89 41.87 -32.84
N LEU A 20 15.40 42.09 -31.62
CA LEU A 20 16.35 41.18 -30.98
C LEU A 20 15.78 39.76 -31.08
N PRO A 21 16.57 38.74 -31.46
CA PRO A 21 16.09 37.36 -31.42
C PRO A 21 15.57 37.10 -30.00
N ALA A 22 14.36 36.53 -29.90
CA ALA A 22 13.71 36.26 -28.62
C ALA A 22 14.72 35.60 -27.67
N GLN A 23 15.04 36.28 -26.58
CA GLN A 23 16.05 35.82 -25.64
C GLN A 23 15.61 34.45 -25.11
N GLU A 24 16.47 33.46 -25.28
CA GLU A 24 16.18 32.08 -24.95
C GLU A 24 15.94 31.93 -23.44
N ASP A 25 14.73 31.56 -23.05
CA ASP A 25 14.34 31.45 -21.64
C ASP A 25 14.71 30.07 -21.08
N LEU A 26 15.94 29.94 -20.61
CA LEU A 26 16.47 28.70 -20.01
C LEU A 26 15.74 28.32 -18.72
N ALA A 27 15.21 29.29 -17.97
CA ALA A 27 14.43 29.03 -16.76
C ALA A 27 13.10 28.37 -17.11
N LYS A 28 12.46 28.78 -18.21
CA LYS A 28 11.30 28.10 -18.77
C LYS A 28 11.63 26.70 -19.27
N ILE A 29 12.75 26.48 -19.94
CA ILE A 29 13.15 25.13 -20.39
C ILE A 29 13.38 24.20 -19.18
N TYR A 30 14.05 24.69 -18.13
CA TYR A 30 14.16 23.97 -16.86
C TYR A 30 12.79 23.72 -16.24
N ALA A 31 11.86 24.67 -16.40
CA ALA A 31 10.50 24.49 -15.91
C ALA A 31 9.76 23.37 -16.66
N ASP A 32 9.82 23.39 -17.97
CA ASP A 32 9.20 22.43 -18.88
C ASP A 32 9.78 21.01 -18.69
N ALA A 33 11.06 20.89 -18.32
CA ALA A 33 11.67 19.58 -18.00
C ALA A 33 10.95 18.87 -16.84
N SER A 34 10.52 19.60 -15.82
CA SER A 34 9.74 19.01 -14.73
C SER A 34 8.35 18.56 -15.21
N ALA A 35 7.72 19.32 -16.11
CA ALA A 35 6.43 18.93 -16.70
C ALA A 35 6.57 17.67 -17.56
N GLN A 36 7.62 17.59 -18.39
CA GLN A 36 7.95 16.39 -19.18
C GLN A 36 8.13 15.15 -18.31
N TRP A 37 8.85 15.28 -17.19
CA TRP A 37 9.02 14.20 -16.21
C TRP A 37 7.69 13.74 -15.58
N LEU A 38 6.78 14.67 -15.26
CA LEU A 38 5.45 14.31 -14.74
C LEU A 38 4.57 13.63 -15.78
N ASP A 39 4.69 14.03 -17.05
CA ASP A 39 3.85 13.62 -18.18
C ASP A 39 4.29 12.32 -18.88
N GLY A 40 5.24 11.56 -18.33
CA GLY A 40 5.66 10.29 -18.96
C GLY A 40 6.88 10.37 -19.87
N ARG A 41 7.60 11.50 -19.89
CA ARG A 41 8.71 11.76 -20.82
C ARG A 41 10.03 12.07 -20.08
N PRO A 42 10.55 11.14 -19.25
CA PRO A 42 11.77 11.38 -18.46
C PRO A 42 13.02 11.57 -19.34
N GLU A 43 13.09 10.99 -20.53
CA GLU A 43 14.20 11.18 -21.46
C GLU A 43 14.20 12.58 -22.09
N ASP A 44 13.03 13.11 -22.45
CA ASP A 44 12.88 14.49 -22.92
C ASP A 44 13.30 15.47 -21.81
N ALA A 45 12.87 15.19 -20.57
CA ALA A 45 13.26 15.96 -19.40
C ALA A 45 14.78 15.95 -19.21
N ALA A 46 15.42 14.78 -19.30
CA ALA A 46 16.88 14.66 -19.24
C ALA A 46 17.57 15.44 -20.37
N GLY A 47 17.02 15.40 -21.59
CA GLY A 47 17.50 16.19 -22.73
C GLY A 47 17.42 17.70 -22.50
N ALA A 48 16.29 18.18 -21.98
CA ALA A 48 16.09 19.59 -21.64
C ALA A 48 17.05 20.04 -20.53
N LEU A 49 17.27 19.22 -19.49
CA LEU A 49 18.22 19.52 -18.42
C LEU A 49 19.65 19.59 -18.94
N LYS A 50 20.07 18.65 -19.80
CA LYS A 50 21.39 18.69 -20.48
C LYS A 50 21.58 19.99 -21.26
N TYR A 51 20.53 20.43 -21.96
CA TYR A 51 20.56 21.69 -22.70
C TYR A 51 20.73 22.90 -21.77
N VAL A 52 19.98 22.96 -20.68
CA VAL A 52 20.11 24.02 -19.66
C VAL A 52 21.52 24.04 -19.06
N ILE A 53 22.08 22.89 -18.70
CA ILE A 53 23.45 22.78 -18.15
C ILE A 53 24.50 23.28 -19.14
N TYR A 54 24.31 22.99 -20.44
CA TYR A 54 25.23 23.39 -21.49
C TYR A 54 25.18 24.90 -21.80
N ARG A 55 23.99 25.52 -21.74
CA ARG A 55 23.76 26.90 -22.17
C ARG A 55 23.76 27.92 -21.04
N SER A 56 23.38 27.51 -19.83
CA SER A 56 23.18 28.42 -18.71
C SER A 56 24.50 28.92 -18.15
N SER A 57 24.66 30.25 -18.13
CA SER A 57 25.68 30.94 -17.33
C SER A 57 25.22 31.21 -15.89
N ASP A 58 23.93 31.00 -15.57
CA ASP A 58 23.40 31.10 -14.20
C ASP A 58 23.79 29.85 -13.41
N GLN A 59 24.61 30.06 -12.38
CA GLN A 59 25.16 29.02 -11.52
C GLN A 59 24.08 28.31 -10.69
N ALA A 60 23.05 29.02 -10.22
CA ALA A 60 21.98 28.45 -9.41
C ALA A 60 21.06 27.56 -10.27
N LEU A 61 20.75 28.03 -11.48
CA LEU A 61 20.00 27.25 -12.46
C LEU A 61 20.79 26.00 -12.89
N ASN A 62 22.09 26.15 -13.17
CA ASN A 62 22.95 25.05 -13.56
C ASN A 62 23.06 23.99 -12.46
N SER A 63 23.28 24.41 -11.20
CA SER A 63 23.32 23.52 -10.03
C SER A 63 22.00 22.76 -9.83
N SER A 64 20.85 23.42 -10.02
CA SER A 64 19.54 22.77 -9.93
C SER A 64 19.33 21.73 -11.05
N ALA A 65 19.67 22.09 -12.29
CA ALA A 65 19.55 21.19 -13.43
C ALA A 65 20.49 19.97 -13.32
N LEU A 66 21.71 20.15 -12.80
CA LEU A 66 22.66 19.06 -12.56
C LEU A 66 22.12 18.05 -11.55
N ARG A 67 21.51 18.51 -10.45
CA ARG A 67 20.92 17.63 -9.44
C ARG A 67 19.72 16.85 -9.97
N ASP A 68 18.80 17.52 -10.68
CA ASP A 68 17.66 16.85 -11.31
C ASP A 68 18.11 15.81 -12.34
N LEU A 69 19.11 16.14 -13.18
CA LEU A 69 19.63 15.22 -14.19
C LEU A 69 20.35 14.03 -13.56
N ALA A 70 21.14 14.25 -12.52
CA ALA A 70 21.84 13.18 -11.81
C ALA A 70 20.85 12.15 -11.23
N VAL A 71 19.73 12.63 -10.65
CA VAL A 71 18.66 11.75 -10.16
C VAL A 71 18.04 10.95 -11.30
N LEU A 72 17.66 11.58 -12.42
CA LEU A 72 17.09 10.86 -13.57
C LEU A 72 18.03 9.80 -14.14
N CYS A 73 19.33 10.13 -14.30
CA CYS A 73 20.32 9.17 -14.75
C CYS A 73 20.49 8.00 -13.76
N ALA A 74 20.49 8.27 -12.46
CA ALA A 74 20.61 7.24 -11.43
C ALA A 74 19.37 6.33 -11.36
N GLU A 75 18.15 6.88 -11.44
CA GLU A 75 16.90 6.12 -11.52
C GLU A 75 16.89 5.18 -12.74
N ALA A 76 17.41 5.66 -13.88
CA ALA A 76 17.55 4.87 -15.10
C ALA A 76 18.69 3.84 -15.07
N GLY A 77 19.52 3.82 -14.02
CA GLY A 77 20.69 2.94 -13.92
C GLY A 77 21.90 3.39 -14.75
N ASN A 78 21.88 4.60 -15.30
CA ASN A 78 22.98 5.21 -16.04
C ASN A 78 24.03 5.82 -15.08
N ASN A 79 24.57 4.99 -14.20
CA ASN A 79 25.40 5.42 -13.06
C ASN A 79 26.67 6.19 -13.49
N ALA A 80 27.32 5.78 -14.59
CA ALA A 80 28.51 6.45 -15.09
C ALA A 80 28.21 7.86 -15.62
N GLU A 81 27.06 8.02 -16.29
CA GLU A 81 26.60 9.32 -16.78
C GLU A 81 26.20 10.23 -15.61
N ALA A 82 25.45 9.70 -14.64
CA ALA A 82 25.10 10.43 -13.41
C ALA A 82 26.36 10.94 -12.70
N LEU A 83 27.39 10.09 -12.54
CA LEU A 83 28.66 10.45 -11.92
C LEU A 83 29.36 11.60 -12.64
N ALA A 84 29.35 11.62 -13.98
CA ALA A 84 29.97 12.69 -14.76
C ALA A 84 29.29 14.06 -14.50
N TYR A 85 27.97 14.11 -14.38
CA TYR A 85 27.25 15.34 -14.03
C TYR A 85 27.45 15.72 -12.56
N LEU A 86 27.50 14.76 -11.64
CA LEU A 86 27.79 15.02 -10.24
C LEU A 86 29.20 15.60 -10.03
N MET A 87 30.20 15.16 -10.80
CA MET A 87 31.54 15.76 -10.77
C MET A 87 31.53 17.22 -11.24
N LYS A 88 30.73 17.56 -12.26
CA LYS A 88 30.53 18.97 -12.66
C LYS A 88 29.83 19.77 -11.55
N GLY A 89 28.83 19.18 -10.91
CA GLY A 89 28.13 19.78 -9.79
C GLY A 89 29.05 20.04 -8.60
N GLU A 90 29.95 19.12 -8.29
CA GLU A 90 30.93 19.28 -7.19
C GLU A 90 31.87 20.46 -7.41
N ILE A 91 32.28 20.74 -8.66
CA ILE A 91 33.08 21.93 -8.98
C ILE A 91 32.31 23.21 -8.65
N ILE A 92 30.99 23.21 -8.89
CA ILE A 92 30.11 24.37 -8.70
C ILE A 92 29.69 24.52 -7.23
N SER A 93 29.50 23.41 -6.53
CA SER A 93 28.93 23.34 -5.17
C SER A 93 29.60 22.21 -4.37
N PRO A 94 30.89 22.36 -3.99
CA PRO A 94 31.66 21.30 -3.35
C PRO A 94 31.13 20.87 -1.97
N GLU A 95 30.41 21.78 -1.30
CA GLU A 95 29.80 21.60 0.01
C GLU A 95 28.35 21.08 -0.05
N ASP A 96 27.82 20.76 -1.24
CA ASP A 96 26.47 20.20 -1.35
C ASP A 96 26.46 18.72 -0.93
N PHE A 97 25.81 18.44 0.20
CA PHE A 97 25.57 17.11 0.73
C PHE A 97 25.06 16.13 -0.34
N TYR A 98 24.07 16.53 -1.12
CA TYR A 98 23.38 15.64 -2.05
C TYR A 98 24.29 15.23 -3.19
N ILE A 99 25.22 16.10 -3.61
CA ILE A 99 26.18 15.76 -4.65
C ILE A 99 27.10 14.63 -4.17
N GLN A 100 27.67 14.74 -2.97
CA GLN A 100 28.52 13.67 -2.42
C GLN A 100 27.73 12.39 -2.12
N PHE A 101 26.51 12.54 -1.61
CA PHE A 101 25.63 11.42 -1.32
C PHE A 101 25.25 10.65 -2.59
N GLU A 102 24.86 11.35 -3.66
CA GLU A 102 24.55 10.74 -4.95
C GLU A 102 25.79 10.15 -5.61
N LYS A 103 26.96 10.77 -5.48
CA LYS A 103 28.23 10.18 -5.94
C LYS A 103 28.45 8.82 -5.27
N GLY A 104 28.28 8.74 -3.95
CA GLY A 104 28.44 7.50 -3.18
C GLY A 104 27.60 6.35 -3.76
N TRP A 105 26.32 6.59 -4.03
CA TRP A 105 25.43 5.57 -4.60
C TRP A 105 25.80 5.13 -6.02
N ASN A 106 26.17 6.09 -6.88
CA ASN A 106 26.56 5.78 -8.26
C ASN A 106 27.91 5.04 -8.29
N LEU A 107 28.87 5.43 -7.43
CA LEU A 107 30.15 4.73 -7.27
C LEU A 107 29.97 3.33 -6.71
N LEU A 108 29.05 3.14 -5.74
CA LEU A 108 28.69 1.83 -5.20
C LEU A 108 28.17 0.91 -6.30
N SER A 109 27.27 1.40 -7.15
CA SER A 109 26.72 0.65 -8.29
C SER A 109 27.73 0.39 -9.41
N LEU A 110 28.80 1.19 -9.48
CA LEU A 110 29.94 0.97 -10.38
C LEU A 110 31.03 0.09 -9.72
N GLU A 111 30.76 -0.48 -8.54
CA GLU A 111 31.69 -1.32 -7.76
C GLU A 111 33.00 -0.61 -7.38
N LYS A 112 32.99 0.72 -7.37
CA LYS A 112 34.09 1.56 -6.88
C LYS A 112 33.95 1.79 -5.39
N PHE A 113 34.04 0.70 -4.62
CA PHE A 113 33.65 0.69 -3.21
C PHE A 113 34.45 1.68 -2.35
N GLN A 114 35.76 1.82 -2.61
CA GLN A 114 36.63 2.75 -1.90
C GLN A 114 36.19 4.22 -2.10
N ASP A 115 35.98 4.62 -3.35
CA ASP A 115 35.51 5.97 -3.69
C ASP A 115 34.09 6.20 -3.14
N ALA A 116 33.23 5.17 -3.15
CA ALA A 116 31.89 5.24 -2.59
C ALA A 116 31.91 5.48 -1.07
N ARG A 117 32.78 4.75 -0.34
CA ARG A 117 33.01 4.94 1.09
C ARG A 117 33.45 6.37 1.39
N GLU A 118 34.41 6.90 0.64
CA GLU A 118 34.91 8.28 0.80
C GLU A 118 33.82 9.31 0.52
N ALA A 119 33.03 9.12 -0.54
CA ALA A 119 31.92 10.00 -0.89
C ALA A 119 30.82 10.02 0.19
N PHE A 120 30.42 8.86 0.72
CA PHE A 120 29.45 8.80 1.84
C PHE A 120 30.02 9.36 3.15
N GLY A 121 31.30 9.11 3.41
CA GLY A 121 32.01 9.70 4.55
C GLY A 121 32.00 11.23 4.48
N LYS A 122 32.37 11.81 3.33
CA LYS A 122 32.30 13.26 3.07
C LYS A 122 30.87 13.79 3.16
N ALA A 123 29.88 13.11 2.58
CA ALA A 123 28.48 13.50 2.71
C ALA A 123 28.07 13.59 4.18
N SER A 124 28.47 12.63 5.01
CA SER A 124 28.17 12.63 6.45
C SER A 124 28.76 13.82 7.21
N THR A 125 29.87 14.41 6.74
CA THR A 125 30.47 15.60 7.37
C THR A 125 29.85 16.92 6.87
N LEU A 126 29.17 16.90 5.71
CA LEU A 126 28.56 18.09 5.09
C LEU A 126 27.16 18.42 5.63
N THR A 127 26.62 17.63 6.54
CA THR A 127 25.28 17.84 7.09
C THR A 127 25.23 17.67 8.60
N ALA A 128 24.49 18.54 9.27
CA ALA A 128 24.07 18.37 10.66
C ALA A 128 22.66 17.76 10.78
N ASP A 129 21.93 17.62 9.65
CA ASP A 129 20.61 17.00 9.60
C ASP A 129 20.75 15.49 9.85
N GLN A 130 20.21 15.01 10.97
CA GLN A 130 20.32 13.61 11.41
C GLN A 130 19.70 12.64 10.39
N ASP A 131 18.65 13.04 9.68
CA ASP A 131 18.00 12.20 8.67
C ASP A 131 18.98 11.91 7.54
N LEU A 132 19.60 12.97 7.02
CA LEU A 132 20.56 12.91 5.93
C LEU A 132 21.84 12.18 6.33
N ALA A 133 22.36 12.44 7.54
CA ALA A 133 23.51 11.73 8.08
C ALA A 133 23.24 10.22 8.22
N SER A 134 22.03 9.84 8.65
CA SER A 134 21.62 8.43 8.77
C SER A 134 21.50 7.75 7.40
N GLN A 135 21.01 8.45 6.39
CA GLN A 135 20.98 7.95 5.00
C GLN A 135 22.39 7.77 4.42
N ALA A 136 23.31 8.71 4.67
CA ALA A 136 24.70 8.59 4.23
C ALA A 136 25.41 7.41 4.90
N ARG A 137 25.19 7.18 6.20
CA ARG A 137 25.72 6.01 6.93
C ARG A 137 25.15 4.69 6.43
N LEU A 138 23.88 4.65 6.02
CA LEU A 138 23.31 3.46 5.37
C LEU A 138 24.09 3.10 4.10
N GLY A 139 24.38 4.08 3.24
CA GLY A 139 25.21 3.88 2.04
C GLY A 139 26.65 3.49 2.38
N LEU A 140 27.25 4.13 3.38
CA LEU A 140 28.58 3.79 3.89
C LEU A 140 28.67 2.32 4.35
N ALA A 141 27.69 1.85 5.12
CA ALA A 141 27.65 0.48 5.59
C ALA A 141 27.60 -0.54 4.45
N MET A 142 26.91 -0.22 3.35
CA MET A 142 26.89 -1.07 2.15
C MET A 142 28.25 -1.11 1.45
N ALA A 143 28.96 0.03 1.37
CA ALA A 143 30.33 0.05 0.84
C ALA A 143 31.30 -0.75 1.73
N GLU A 144 31.20 -0.59 3.05
CA GLU A 144 32.01 -1.34 4.03
C GLU A 144 31.76 -2.85 3.96
N ALA A 145 30.54 -3.26 3.68
CA ALA A 145 30.17 -4.68 3.55
C ALA A 145 30.94 -5.41 2.43
N GLU A 146 31.36 -4.68 1.40
CA GLU A 146 32.14 -5.19 0.28
C GLU A 146 33.66 -4.96 0.46
N LEU A 147 34.07 -3.89 1.16
CA LEU A 147 35.49 -3.57 1.41
C LEU A 147 36.08 -4.32 2.61
N ALA A 148 35.49 -4.14 3.79
CA ALA A 148 35.99 -4.61 5.07
C ALA A 148 35.21 -5.84 5.59
N GLY A 149 34.10 -6.17 4.93
CA GLY A 149 33.30 -7.36 5.19
C GLY A 149 32.10 -7.14 6.11
N PRO A 150 31.34 -8.21 6.40
CA PRO A 150 30.04 -8.11 7.07
C PRO A 150 30.10 -7.51 8.48
N GLU A 151 31.18 -7.71 9.22
CA GLU A 151 31.32 -7.23 10.59
C GLU A 151 31.44 -5.71 10.66
N ALA A 152 32.24 -5.10 9.78
CA ALA A 152 32.37 -3.65 9.66
C ALA A 152 31.02 -3.00 9.30
N ALA A 153 30.31 -3.58 8.33
CA ALA A 153 28.97 -3.13 7.94
C ALA A 153 27.97 -3.18 9.10
N ILE A 154 27.95 -4.26 9.88
CA ILE A 154 27.07 -4.38 11.05
C ILE A 154 27.37 -3.29 12.09
N GLY A 155 28.64 -2.92 12.28
CA GLY A 155 29.04 -1.81 13.16
C GLY A 155 28.37 -0.49 12.75
N GLU A 156 28.48 -0.12 11.47
CA GLU A 156 27.86 1.08 10.92
C GLU A 156 26.33 1.04 11.02
N LEU A 157 25.71 -0.07 10.62
CA LEU A 157 24.25 -0.25 10.67
C LEU A 157 23.70 -0.13 12.09
N ARG A 158 24.36 -0.75 13.09
CA ARG A 158 23.95 -0.67 14.50
C ARG A 158 24.02 0.74 15.06
N SER A 159 24.97 1.55 14.58
CA SER A 159 25.09 2.96 14.99
C SER A 159 23.85 3.77 14.63
N VAL A 160 23.19 3.43 13.51
CA VAL A 160 21.95 4.07 13.05
C VAL A 160 20.72 3.40 13.66
N TYR A 161 20.69 2.06 13.71
CA TYR A 161 19.57 1.26 14.23
C TYR A 161 19.15 1.64 15.65
N THR A 162 20.11 2.05 16.48
CA THR A 162 19.86 2.44 17.88
C THR A 162 19.40 3.88 18.06
N ARG A 163 19.48 4.73 17.03
CA ARG A 163 19.31 6.20 17.15
C ARG A 163 18.30 6.79 16.17
N TYR A 164 17.98 6.10 15.09
CA TYR A 164 17.16 6.63 14.02
C TYR A 164 15.97 5.72 13.70
N PRO A 165 14.75 6.09 14.12
CA PRO A 165 13.58 5.19 14.04
C PRO A 165 13.05 4.98 12.62
N TYR A 166 13.35 5.88 11.68
CA TYR A 166 12.74 5.87 10.34
C TYR A 166 13.47 4.97 9.32
N LEU A 167 14.50 4.24 9.74
CA LEU A 167 15.19 3.22 8.94
C LEU A 167 15.28 1.86 9.66
N LEU A 168 14.51 1.63 10.72
CA LEU A 168 14.65 0.41 11.54
C LEU A 168 14.47 -0.88 10.72
N SER A 169 13.44 -0.95 9.87
CA SER A 169 13.19 -2.14 9.03
C SER A 169 14.32 -2.46 8.03
N PRO A 170 14.73 -1.54 7.13
CA PRO A 170 15.83 -1.84 6.20
C PRO A 170 17.17 -2.06 6.91
N LEU A 171 17.44 -1.40 8.04
CA LEU A 171 18.67 -1.64 8.81
C LEU A 171 18.67 -3.03 9.44
N ALA A 172 17.55 -3.45 10.03
CA ALA A 172 17.42 -4.79 10.60
C ALA A 172 17.57 -5.87 9.51
N GLN A 173 16.97 -5.66 8.33
CA GLN A 173 17.16 -6.55 7.19
C GLN A 173 18.64 -6.68 6.78
N LEU A 174 19.34 -5.56 6.59
CA LEU A 174 20.77 -5.57 6.21
C LEU A 174 21.67 -6.16 7.30
N ILE A 175 21.37 -5.94 8.59
CA ILE A 175 22.09 -6.58 9.69
C ILE A 175 21.87 -8.09 9.64
N GLY A 176 20.63 -8.54 9.41
CA GLY A 176 20.27 -9.94 9.25
C GLY A 176 21.05 -10.60 8.10
N GLU A 177 21.04 -9.99 6.92
CA GLU A 177 21.77 -10.48 5.74
C GLU A 177 23.28 -10.59 6.00
N ASN A 178 23.89 -9.59 6.65
CA ASN A 178 25.32 -9.64 6.98
C ASN A 178 25.64 -10.70 8.06
N LEU A 179 24.76 -10.92 9.04
CA LEU A 179 24.91 -12.01 10.00
C LEU A 179 24.81 -13.39 9.33
N GLU A 180 23.94 -13.53 8.34
CA GLU A 180 23.81 -14.74 7.53
C GLU A 180 25.07 -15.00 6.70
N ARG A 181 25.68 -13.98 6.09
CA ARG A 181 27.00 -14.07 5.42
C ARG A 181 28.09 -14.59 6.37
N MET A 182 27.97 -14.30 7.67
CA MET A 182 28.85 -14.82 8.74
C MET A 182 28.40 -16.18 9.31
N LYS A 183 27.37 -16.81 8.74
CA LYS A 183 26.75 -18.07 9.21
C LYS A 183 26.14 -17.98 10.62
N LYS A 184 25.83 -16.78 11.13
CA LYS A 184 25.20 -16.54 12.44
C LYS A 184 23.67 -16.57 12.35
N ARG A 185 23.11 -17.65 11.81
CA ARG A 185 21.66 -17.77 11.48
C ARG A 185 20.69 -17.45 12.63
N PRO A 186 20.90 -17.91 13.89
CA PRO A 186 19.99 -17.57 14.98
C PRO A 186 19.90 -16.06 15.26
N HIS A 187 21.00 -15.34 15.07
CA HIS A 187 21.02 -13.88 15.25
C HIS A 187 20.36 -13.19 14.05
N ALA A 188 20.61 -13.68 12.83
CA ALA A 188 19.96 -13.18 11.64
C ALA A 188 18.42 -13.30 11.75
N LEU A 189 17.90 -14.43 12.26
CA LEU A 189 16.46 -14.63 12.47
C LEU A 189 15.83 -13.56 13.36
N ASN A 190 16.52 -13.16 14.43
CA ASN A 190 16.02 -12.11 15.32
C ASN A 190 15.90 -10.78 14.60
N PHE A 191 16.90 -10.41 13.80
CA PHE A 191 16.87 -9.15 13.05
C PHE A 191 15.84 -9.14 11.91
N ILE A 192 15.63 -10.26 11.23
CA ILE A 192 14.56 -10.33 10.21
C ILE A 192 13.16 -10.24 10.88
N LYS A 193 12.98 -10.83 12.06
CA LYS A 193 11.76 -10.66 12.86
C LYS A 193 11.58 -9.21 13.33
N ASP A 194 12.65 -8.54 13.74
CA ASP A 194 12.63 -7.12 14.07
C ASP A 194 12.18 -6.29 12.85
N ALA A 195 12.72 -6.60 11.65
CA ALA A 195 12.34 -5.91 10.43
C ALA A 195 10.82 -5.98 10.15
N LEU A 196 10.22 -7.15 10.39
CA LEU A 196 8.77 -7.38 10.27
C LEU A 196 7.95 -6.83 11.44
N THR A 197 8.58 -6.65 12.61
CA THR A 197 7.95 -5.98 13.75
C THR A 197 7.78 -4.49 13.46
N TYR A 198 8.80 -3.84 12.90
CA TYR A 198 8.74 -2.42 12.50
C TYR A 198 7.98 -2.22 11.18
N ASP A 199 7.98 -3.21 10.30
CA ASP A 199 7.35 -3.16 8.98
C ASP A 199 6.64 -4.48 8.65
N PRO A 200 5.40 -4.69 9.15
CA PRO A 200 4.67 -5.94 8.93
C PRO A 200 4.24 -6.20 7.48
N ARG A 201 4.39 -5.21 6.59
CA ARG A 201 4.08 -5.33 5.15
C ARG A 201 5.36 -5.48 4.30
N ASN A 202 6.53 -5.69 4.91
CA ASN A 202 7.79 -5.86 4.18
C ASN A 202 7.86 -7.27 3.57
N ILE A 203 7.37 -7.40 2.34
CA ILE A 203 7.36 -8.67 1.62
C ILE A 203 8.76 -9.26 1.43
N GLN A 204 9.81 -8.45 1.27
CA GLN A 204 11.16 -8.99 1.13
C GLN A 204 11.64 -9.60 2.44
N ALA A 205 11.38 -8.95 3.58
CA ALA A 205 11.73 -9.51 4.89
C ALA A 205 10.94 -10.79 5.20
N GLU A 206 9.67 -10.89 4.78
CA GLU A 206 8.88 -12.12 4.92
C GLU A 206 9.48 -13.29 4.10
N ILE A 207 9.96 -13.00 2.88
CA ILE A 207 10.68 -13.97 2.04
C ILE A 207 11.99 -14.39 2.70
N ASP A 208 12.79 -13.43 3.17
CA ASP A 208 14.06 -13.70 3.83
C ASP A 208 13.83 -14.53 5.10
N LEU A 209 12.74 -14.28 5.85
CA LEU A 209 12.36 -15.05 7.04
C LEU A 209 12.02 -16.51 6.70
N ALA A 210 11.23 -16.74 5.65
CA ALA A 210 10.83 -18.08 5.21
C ALA A 210 12.06 -18.93 4.84
N GLN A 211 12.96 -18.34 4.07
CA GLN A 211 14.21 -18.98 3.66
C GLN A 211 15.09 -19.29 4.87
N LEU A 212 15.25 -18.33 5.78
CA LEU A 212 16.10 -18.50 6.95
C LEU A 212 15.54 -19.51 7.96
N TYR A 213 14.21 -19.61 8.10
CA TYR A 213 13.57 -20.69 8.87
C TYR A 213 13.84 -22.05 8.25
N GLU A 214 13.70 -22.19 6.93
CA GLU A 214 13.97 -23.45 6.22
C GLU A 214 15.44 -23.85 6.38
N GLU A 215 16.38 -22.92 6.19
CA GLU A 215 17.81 -23.16 6.36
C GLU A 215 18.26 -23.45 7.80
N SER A 216 17.44 -23.07 8.78
CA SER A 216 17.67 -23.32 10.20
C SER A 216 16.85 -24.50 10.74
N ASP A 217 16.28 -25.31 9.85
CA ASP A 217 15.45 -26.49 10.17
C ASP A 217 14.18 -26.20 10.99
N PHE A 218 13.71 -24.95 11.01
CA PHE A 218 12.44 -24.56 11.62
C PHE A 218 11.27 -24.83 10.66
N GLN A 219 10.98 -26.11 10.43
CA GLN A 219 10.07 -26.58 9.38
C GLN A 219 8.64 -26.03 9.49
N ILE A 220 8.06 -25.99 10.70
CA ILE A 220 6.69 -25.48 10.90
C ILE A 220 6.62 -23.97 10.68
N PRO A 221 7.47 -23.14 11.31
CA PRO A 221 7.54 -21.71 10.98
C PRO A 221 7.80 -21.44 9.49
N ALA A 222 8.73 -22.17 8.86
CA ALA A 222 8.98 -22.05 7.42
C ALA A 222 7.71 -22.33 6.61
N TRP A 223 6.98 -23.42 6.91
CA TRP A 223 5.72 -23.74 6.27
C TRP A 223 4.68 -22.62 6.46
N GLN A 224 4.51 -22.08 7.67
CA GLN A 224 3.58 -20.99 7.94
C GLN A 224 3.91 -19.74 7.12
N THR A 225 5.19 -19.35 7.07
CA THR A 225 5.63 -18.18 6.32
C THR A 225 5.47 -18.40 4.81
N TYR A 226 5.82 -19.57 4.27
CA TYR A 226 5.56 -19.91 2.86
C TYR A 226 4.07 -19.98 2.52
N TYR A 227 3.22 -20.44 3.45
CA TYR A 227 1.78 -20.39 3.30
C TYR A 227 1.31 -18.93 3.13
N THR A 228 1.72 -18.03 4.02
CA THR A 228 1.41 -16.59 3.92
C THR A 228 1.91 -16.00 2.60
N LEU A 229 3.13 -16.29 2.18
CA LEU A 229 3.69 -15.83 0.90
C LEU A 229 2.91 -16.36 -0.31
N SER A 230 2.44 -17.61 -0.26
CA SER A 230 1.60 -18.20 -1.31
C SER A 230 0.19 -17.60 -1.36
N ASP A 231 -0.29 -17.03 -0.26
CA ASP A 231 -1.57 -16.31 -0.24
C ASP A 231 -1.43 -14.87 -0.77
N LEU A 232 -0.30 -14.23 -0.48
CA LEU A 232 0.05 -12.89 -0.99
C LEU A 232 0.41 -12.89 -2.48
N ASP A 233 1.24 -13.83 -2.93
CA ASP A 233 1.66 -13.98 -4.33
C ASP A 233 1.29 -15.37 -4.87
N PRO A 234 0.00 -15.65 -5.09
CA PRO A 234 -0.49 -16.99 -5.44
C PRO A 234 -0.05 -17.49 -6.81
N LYS A 235 0.51 -16.59 -7.65
CA LYS A 235 1.04 -16.95 -8.96
C LYS A 235 2.52 -17.32 -8.91
N GLU A 236 3.16 -17.28 -7.74
CA GLU A 236 4.56 -17.66 -7.54
C GLU A 236 4.69 -19.15 -7.18
N PRO A 237 5.13 -20.01 -8.13
CA PRO A 237 5.21 -21.45 -7.89
C PRO A 237 6.19 -21.80 -6.77
N PHE A 238 7.26 -21.01 -6.60
CA PHE A 238 8.26 -21.28 -5.56
C PHE A 238 7.63 -21.33 -4.16
N PHE A 239 6.71 -20.42 -3.83
CA PHE A 239 6.08 -20.39 -2.51
C PHE A 239 5.11 -21.55 -2.33
N SER A 240 4.27 -21.86 -3.34
CA SER A 240 3.34 -22.99 -3.27
C SER A 240 4.06 -24.34 -3.19
N ASP A 241 5.14 -24.53 -3.96
CA ASP A 241 5.91 -25.77 -3.96
C ASP A 241 6.58 -26.01 -2.60
N LYS A 242 7.07 -24.93 -1.97
CA LYS A 242 7.64 -24.96 -0.63
C LYS A 242 6.59 -25.26 0.43
N GLU A 243 5.43 -24.61 0.37
CA GLU A 243 4.28 -24.90 1.25
C GLU A 243 3.88 -26.38 1.17
N ILE A 244 3.68 -26.92 -0.03
CA ILE A 244 3.30 -28.32 -0.24
C ILE A 244 4.37 -29.26 0.30
N LYS A 245 5.66 -29.00 0.00
CA LYS A 245 6.77 -29.84 0.45
C LYS A 245 6.89 -29.88 1.97
N LEU A 246 6.70 -28.75 2.63
CA LEU A 246 6.86 -28.61 4.08
C LEU A 246 5.61 -29.05 4.85
N ARG A 247 4.44 -29.10 4.21
CA ARG A 247 3.18 -29.56 4.82
C ARG A 247 3.29 -30.93 5.48
N LYS A 248 4.17 -31.82 5.01
CA LYS A 248 4.42 -33.13 5.63
C LYS A 248 4.85 -33.08 7.11
N TYR A 249 5.39 -31.93 7.57
CA TYR A 249 5.78 -31.72 8.96
C TYR A 249 4.64 -31.20 9.84
N VAL A 250 3.52 -30.79 9.24
CA VAL A 250 2.35 -30.28 9.96
C VAL A 250 1.50 -31.43 10.48
N LYS A 251 1.21 -31.41 11.78
CA LYS A 251 0.33 -32.39 12.45
C LYS A 251 -0.96 -31.71 12.90
N GLY A 252 -2.09 -32.40 12.76
CA GLY A 252 -3.41 -31.89 13.16
C GLY A 252 -4.11 -31.07 12.06
N LYS A 253 -5.14 -30.32 12.44
CA LYS A 253 -5.87 -29.45 11.50
C LYS A 253 -5.01 -28.24 11.14
N ILE A 254 -4.69 -28.12 9.85
CA ILE A 254 -3.89 -27.04 9.26
C ILE A 254 -4.41 -25.66 9.68
N ASP A 255 -5.74 -25.50 9.66
CA ASP A 255 -6.41 -24.23 9.98
C ASP A 255 -6.14 -23.71 11.40
N ASN A 256 -5.72 -24.58 12.33
CA ASN A 256 -5.40 -24.18 13.70
C ASN A 256 -4.00 -23.58 13.83
N LEU A 257 -3.14 -23.74 12.82
CA LEU A 257 -1.77 -23.25 12.80
C LEU A 257 -1.63 -21.95 11.99
N LEU A 258 -2.73 -21.43 11.46
CA LEU A 258 -2.76 -20.24 10.63
C LEU A 258 -3.41 -19.09 11.40
N TYR A 259 -3.13 -17.85 10.97
CA TYR A 259 -3.45 -16.63 11.71
C TYR A 259 -4.94 -16.24 11.69
N TRP A 260 -5.82 -17.08 11.15
CA TRP A 260 -7.23 -16.76 11.01
C TRP A 260 -7.99 -16.88 12.33
N ALA A 261 -8.96 -16.00 12.50
CA ALA A 261 -9.87 -16.06 13.64
C ALA A 261 -10.67 -17.37 13.62
N ARG A 262 -10.62 -18.12 14.73
CA ARG A 262 -11.43 -19.32 14.96
C ARG A 262 -12.24 -19.14 16.24
N MET A 263 -13.54 -19.34 16.16
CA MET A 263 -14.47 -19.06 17.24
C MET A 263 -15.16 -20.34 17.70
N ALA A 264 -15.19 -20.58 19.02
CA ALA A 264 -15.94 -21.71 19.57
C ALA A 264 -17.46 -21.46 19.47
N TRP A 265 -17.89 -20.27 19.87
CA TRP A 265 -19.28 -19.86 20.07
C TRP A 265 -19.52 -18.43 19.63
N PRO A 266 -20.78 -18.04 19.32
CA PRO A 266 -21.11 -16.64 19.06
C PRO A 266 -20.74 -15.73 20.25
N ALA A 267 -20.02 -14.64 19.97
CA ALA A 267 -19.76 -13.55 20.90
C ALA A 267 -21.03 -12.71 21.13
N HIS A 268 -21.85 -12.51 20.10
CA HIS A 268 -23.12 -11.78 20.22
C HIS A 268 -24.30 -12.73 20.48
N LYS A 269 -24.84 -12.69 21.69
CA LYS A 269 -25.98 -13.53 22.11
C LYS A 269 -27.35 -12.88 21.87
N ALA A 270 -27.40 -11.55 21.86
CA ALA A 270 -28.64 -10.80 21.67
C ALA A 270 -28.82 -10.44 20.18
N PRO A 271 -30.06 -10.43 19.67
CA PRO A 271 -30.36 -9.88 18.35
C PRO A 271 -29.95 -8.42 18.23
N LEU A 272 -29.42 -8.03 17.06
CA LEU A 272 -29.07 -6.63 16.76
C LEU A 272 -30.23 -5.88 16.09
N PRO A 273 -30.39 -4.56 16.36
CA PRO A 273 -31.36 -3.74 15.66
C PRO A 273 -31.21 -3.81 14.14
N GLN A 274 -32.33 -3.92 13.41
CA GLN A 274 -32.38 -3.98 11.95
C GLN A 274 -32.81 -2.63 11.35
N ASP A 275 -32.01 -1.58 11.62
CA ASP A 275 -32.34 -0.19 11.27
C ASP A 275 -31.83 0.21 9.88
N GLY A 276 -32.52 1.12 9.19
CA GLY A 276 -32.03 1.69 7.93
C GLY A 276 -32.14 0.76 6.71
N MET A 277 -31.30 1.00 5.70
CA MET A 277 -31.37 0.30 4.41
C MET A 277 -30.99 -1.18 4.54
N LYS A 278 -31.82 -2.08 3.98
CA LYS A 278 -31.46 -3.48 3.81
C LYS A 278 -30.41 -3.64 2.70
N VAL A 279 -29.38 -4.42 2.97
CA VAL A 279 -28.29 -4.69 2.04
C VAL A 279 -27.96 -6.18 1.98
N LYS A 280 -27.40 -6.60 0.86
CA LYS A 280 -26.86 -7.94 0.65
C LYS A 280 -25.34 -7.83 0.54
N VAL A 281 -24.64 -8.55 1.40
CA VAL A 281 -23.17 -8.54 1.47
C VAL A 281 -22.64 -9.90 1.01
N GLY A 282 -21.88 -9.92 -0.07
CA GLY A 282 -21.10 -11.08 -0.48
C GLY A 282 -19.96 -11.31 0.50
N LEU A 283 -19.91 -12.50 1.11
CA LEU A 283 -18.91 -12.87 2.11
C LEU A 283 -17.76 -13.65 1.47
N TYR A 284 -16.60 -13.61 2.12
CA TYR A 284 -15.37 -14.27 1.67
C TYR A 284 -14.95 -13.80 0.26
N ALA A 285 -15.10 -12.51 -0.01
CA ALA A 285 -14.77 -11.92 -1.29
C ALA A 285 -13.26 -11.73 -1.46
N ASP A 286 -12.81 -11.86 -2.71
CA ASP A 286 -11.44 -11.56 -3.11
C ASP A 286 -11.20 -10.03 -3.21
N ARG A 287 -9.99 -9.64 -3.62
CA ARG A 287 -9.60 -8.24 -3.81
C ARG A 287 -10.41 -7.49 -4.88
N ASN A 288 -11.08 -8.20 -5.79
CA ASN A 288 -11.95 -7.63 -6.81
C ASN A 288 -13.42 -7.56 -6.35
N GLY A 289 -13.69 -7.98 -5.10
CA GLY A 289 -15.02 -7.96 -4.52
C GLY A 289 -15.90 -9.15 -4.92
N VAL A 290 -15.33 -10.20 -5.51
CA VAL A 290 -16.09 -11.40 -5.93
C VAL A 290 -16.05 -12.46 -4.81
N PRO A 291 -17.20 -12.93 -4.29
CA PRO A 291 -17.26 -14.00 -3.30
C PRO A 291 -16.53 -15.27 -3.75
N SER A 292 -15.71 -15.81 -2.86
CA SER A 292 -15.06 -17.11 -3.07
C SER A 292 -16.07 -18.25 -3.01
N LEU A 293 -15.77 -19.32 -3.74
CA LEU A 293 -16.59 -20.52 -3.73
C LEU A 293 -16.41 -21.27 -2.40
N VAL A 294 -17.50 -21.42 -1.64
CA VAL A 294 -17.53 -22.14 -0.36
C VAL A 294 -18.05 -23.55 -0.57
N LYS A 295 -17.21 -24.56 -0.33
CA LYS A 295 -17.59 -25.97 -0.42
C LYS A 295 -18.30 -26.46 0.82
N SER A 296 -17.81 -26.09 1.99
CA SER A 296 -18.41 -26.46 3.26
C SER A 296 -18.27 -25.32 4.27
N PHE A 297 -19.22 -25.22 5.19
CA PHE A 297 -19.12 -24.36 6.36
C PHE A 297 -20.02 -24.90 7.47
N SER A 298 -19.63 -24.66 8.71
CA SER A 298 -20.52 -24.86 9.86
C SER A 298 -21.13 -23.53 10.27
N PHE A 299 -22.28 -23.55 10.94
CA PHE A 299 -22.85 -22.34 11.53
C PHE A 299 -23.51 -22.61 12.88
N ILE A 300 -23.58 -21.57 13.72
CA ILE A 300 -24.31 -21.55 14.98
C ILE A 300 -25.18 -20.29 14.99
N SER A 301 -26.49 -20.45 15.17
CA SER A 301 -27.41 -19.32 15.37
C SER A 301 -27.58 -19.01 16.86
N SER A 302 -27.59 -17.73 17.21
CA SER A 302 -27.89 -17.22 18.57
C SER A 302 -29.38 -17.30 18.92
N SER A 303 -30.26 -17.54 17.95
CA SER A 303 -31.70 -17.75 18.15
C SER A 303 -32.18 -18.99 17.41
N ASP A 304 -33.37 -19.49 17.75
CA ASP A 304 -34.03 -20.52 16.95
C ASP A 304 -34.14 -20.03 15.50
N PHE A 305 -34.02 -20.93 14.54
CA PHE A 305 -33.92 -20.58 13.12
C PHE A 305 -34.67 -21.58 12.25
N ASP A 306 -35.03 -21.14 11.05
CA ASP A 306 -35.55 -21.97 9.99
C ASP A 306 -34.54 -22.07 8.84
N ILE A 307 -34.49 -23.23 8.20
CA ILE A 307 -33.77 -23.43 6.95
C ILE A 307 -34.81 -23.50 5.84
N ILE A 308 -34.66 -22.62 4.85
CA ILE A 308 -35.58 -22.42 3.74
C ILE A 308 -34.87 -22.76 2.44
N ASP A 309 -35.39 -23.73 1.73
CA ASP A 309 -35.00 -24.06 0.37
C ASP A 309 -35.70 -23.10 -0.62
N ALA A 310 -34.95 -22.59 -1.61
CA ALA A 310 -35.48 -21.62 -2.56
C ALA A 310 -36.68 -22.11 -3.40
N ARG A 311 -36.89 -23.43 -3.53
CA ARG A 311 -38.03 -24.02 -4.24
C ARG A 311 -39.00 -24.73 -3.30
N LEU A 312 -38.51 -25.45 -2.31
CA LEU A 312 -39.36 -26.28 -1.42
C LEU A 312 -39.94 -25.50 -0.24
N GLY A 313 -39.47 -24.27 0.02
CA GLY A 313 -39.88 -23.49 1.19
C GLY A 313 -39.18 -23.99 2.46
N ARG A 314 -39.85 -23.87 3.61
CA ARG A 314 -39.25 -24.27 4.90
C ARG A 314 -39.06 -25.79 4.95
N ILE A 315 -37.80 -26.23 5.06
CA ILE A 315 -37.44 -27.65 5.09
C ILE A 315 -37.08 -28.15 6.50
N LEU A 316 -36.46 -27.31 7.33
CA LEU A 316 -35.99 -27.68 8.67
C LEU A 316 -36.14 -26.50 9.64
N SER A 317 -36.18 -26.80 10.94
CA SER A 317 -36.07 -25.83 12.02
C SER A 317 -34.97 -26.27 12.99
N GLY A 318 -34.10 -25.35 13.40
CA GLY A 318 -33.04 -25.58 14.36
C GLY A 318 -33.19 -24.75 15.64
N LYS A 319 -32.59 -25.24 16.72
CA LYS A 319 -32.55 -24.56 18.03
C LYS A 319 -31.31 -23.67 18.16
N SER A 320 -31.45 -22.57 18.91
CA SER A 320 -30.33 -21.70 19.28
C SER A 320 -29.17 -22.49 19.89
N GLY A 321 -27.94 -22.09 19.57
CA GLY A 321 -26.71 -22.70 20.10
C GLY A 321 -26.38 -24.07 19.50
N MET A 322 -27.17 -24.62 18.58
CA MET A 322 -26.83 -25.86 17.91
C MET A 322 -25.95 -25.58 16.70
N GLN A 323 -24.85 -26.33 16.56
CA GLN A 323 -23.99 -26.25 15.38
C GLN A 323 -24.56 -27.12 14.25
N TRP A 324 -24.69 -26.55 13.07
CA TRP A 324 -25.11 -27.24 11.86
C TRP A 324 -24.02 -27.12 10.80
N THR A 325 -24.03 -28.01 9.81
CA THR A 325 -23.05 -27.96 8.71
C THR A 325 -23.77 -28.01 7.37
N VAL A 326 -23.35 -27.15 6.44
CA VAL A 326 -23.75 -27.21 5.04
C VAL A 326 -22.52 -27.57 4.23
N SER A 327 -22.60 -28.66 3.47
CA SER A 327 -21.48 -29.14 2.65
C SER A 327 -21.95 -29.56 1.26
N TYR A 328 -21.20 -29.15 0.23
CA TYR A 328 -21.38 -29.60 -1.14
C TYR A 328 -20.71 -30.96 -1.34
N ASP A 329 -21.47 -31.94 -1.82
CA ASP A 329 -21.00 -33.26 -2.20
C ASP A 329 -20.65 -33.26 -3.69
N ASP A 330 -19.35 -33.31 -4.01
CA ASP A 330 -18.85 -33.31 -5.39
C ASP A 330 -19.35 -34.52 -6.21
N MET A 331 -19.53 -35.69 -5.58
CA MET A 331 -19.91 -36.92 -6.29
C MET A 331 -21.37 -36.87 -6.73
N ASN A 332 -22.24 -36.42 -5.82
CA ASN A 332 -23.69 -36.39 -6.05
C ASN A 332 -24.18 -35.04 -6.59
N ARG A 333 -23.33 -34.00 -6.58
CA ARG A 333 -23.65 -32.62 -6.99
C ARG A 333 -24.83 -32.03 -6.22
N VAL A 334 -24.89 -32.34 -4.92
CA VAL A 334 -25.96 -31.92 -4.00
C VAL A 334 -25.37 -31.28 -2.76
N TYR A 335 -26.14 -30.43 -2.09
CA TYR A 335 -25.83 -29.87 -0.78
C TYR A 335 -26.42 -30.75 0.29
N GLN A 336 -25.59 -31.18 1.24
CA GLN A 336 -26.00 -31.88 2.45
C GLN A 336 -26.05 -30.91 3.61
N ILE A 337 -27.19 -30.88 4.30
CA ILE A 337 -27.38 -30.16 5.55
C ILE A 337 -27.30 -31.20 6.67
N ARG A 338 -26.30 -31.06 7.54
CA ARG A 338 -26.09 -31.94 8.68
C ARG A 338 -26.42 -31.22 9.99
N ASP A 339 -27.08 -31.94 10.88
CA ASP A 339 -27.43 -31.45 12.21
C ASP A 339 -26.23 -31.45 13.17
N SER A 340 -26.49 -31.13 14.44
CA SER A 340 -25.48 -31.09 15.51
C SER A 340 -24.87 -32.45 15.86
N MET A 341 -25.53 -33.54 15.50
CA MET A 341 -25.02 -34.90 15.68
C MET A 341 -24.18 -35.35 14.47
N GLY A 342 -24.09 -34.52 13.43
CA GLY A 342 -23.40 -34.84 12.19
C GLY A 342 -24.23 -35.71 11.23
N SER A 343 -25.50 -35.94 11.53
CA SER A 343 -26.41 -36.72 10.68
C SER A 343 -26.95 -35.85 9.55
N THR A 344 -27.07 -36.40 8.33
CA THR A 344 -27.67 -35.69 7.19
C THR A 344 -29.16 -35.50 7.43
N ALA A 345 -29.56 -34.27 7.74
CA ALA A 345 -30.95 -33.88 8.00
C ALA A 345 -31.73 -33.60 6.71
N HIS A 346 -31.08 -33.08 5.67
CA HIS A 346 -31.69 -32.82 4.38
C HIS A 346 -30.63 -32.75 3.27
N THR A 347 -31.04 -33.03 2.04
CA THR A 347 -30.21 -32.90 0.83
C THR A 347 -30.97 -32.11 -0.23
N THR A 348 -30.32 -31.14 -0.86
CA THR A 348 -30.95 -30.31 -1.89
C THR A 348 -29.96 -29.86 -2.97
N ASN A 349 -30.48 -29.45 -4.13
CA ASN A 349 -29.73 -28.89 -5.25
C ASN A 349 -30.02 -27.39 -5.41
N ASN A 350 -30.87 -26.83 -4.54
CA ASN A 350 -31.30 -25.44 -4.59
C ASN A 350 -30.53 -24.60 -3.57
N SER A 351 -30.63 -23.27 -3.73
CA SER A 351 -30.09 -22.33 -2.74
C SER A 351 -30.82 -22.47 -1.41
N VAL A 352 -30.05 -22.38 -0.34
CA VAL A 352 -30.54 -22.57 1.02
C VAL A 352 -30.36 -21.28 1.80
N ARG A 353 -31.41 -20.86 2.50
CA ARG A 353 -31.41 -19.69 3.36
C ARG A 353 -31.58 -20.10 4.80
N ILE A 354 -30.72 -19.59 5.67
CA ILE A 354 -30.77 -19.74 7.12
C ILE A 354 -31.37 -18.46 7.67
N VAL A 355 -32.56 -18.56 8.25
CA VAL A 355 -33.36 -17.43 8.73
C VAL A 355 -33.55 -17.55 10.23
N PRO A 356 -32.90 -16.68 11.05
CA PRO A 356 -33.20 -16.58 12.47
C PRO A 356 -34.68 -16.20 12.67
N LYS A 357 -35.37 -16.87 13.61
CA LYS A 357 -36.78 -16.59 13.94
C LYS A 357 -36.96 -15.24 14.62
N VAL A 358 -35.89 -14.68 15.17
CA VAL A 358 -35.85 -13.34 15.74
C VAL A 358 -35.13 -12.41 14.78
N ALA A 359 -35.79 -11.31 14.41
CA ALA A 359 -35.20 -10.31 13.52
C ALA A 359 -33.88 -9.80 14.10
N GLY A 360 -32.84 -9.78 13.26
CA GLY A 360 -31.49 -9.39 13.67
C GLY A 360 -30.75 -10.42 14.53
N GLY A 361 -31.25 -11.67 14.61
CA GLY A 361 -30.51 -12.78 15.18
C GLY A 361 -29.14 -12.93 14.53
N VAL A 362 -28.15 -13.30 15.34
CA VAL A 362 -26.75 -13.48 14.92
C VAL A 362 -26.49 -14.91 14.49
N ILE A 363 -25.79 -15.07 13.38
CA ILE A 363 -25.27 -16.34 12.86
C ILE A 363 -23.73 -16.24 12.89
N LEU A 364 -23.09 -17.19 13.56
CA LEU A 364 -21.64 -17.40 13.46
C LEU A 364 -21.37 -18.43 12.36
N ILE A 365 -20.63 -18.03 11.32
CA ILE A 365 -20.12 -18.90 10.25
C ILE A 365 -18.73 -19.39 10.66
N LYS A 366 -18.52 -20.70 10.60
CA LYS A 366 -17.32 -21.38 11.11
C LYS A 366 -16.69 -22.26 10.06
N ASN A 367 -15.36 -22.33 10.09
CA ASN A 367 -14.54 -23.24 9.28
C ASN A 367 -14.96 -23.26 7.79
N PRO A 368 -15.08 -22.10 7.12
CA PRO A 368 -15.41 -22.07 5.71
C PRO A 368 -14.30 -22.72 4.88
N GLU A 369 -14.66 -23.71 4.06
CA GLU A 369 -13.75 -24.37 3.13
C GLU A 369 -13.78 -23.66 1.77
N LEU A 370 -12.67 -23.00 1.44
CA LEU A 370 -12.50 -22.12 0.28
C LEU A 370 -11.36 -22.62 -0.61
N PRO A 371 -11.53 -23.73 -1.36
CA PRO A 371 -10.46 -24.31 -2.16
C PRO A 371 -10.03 -23.36 -3.29
N GLY A 372 -8.74 -23.06 -3.37
CA GLY A 372 -8.16 -22.20 -4.40
C GLY A 372 -8.39 -20.70 -4.22
N ALA A 373 -9.02 -20.26 -3.12
CA ALA A 373 -9.18 -18.84 -2.80
C ALA A 373 -7.86 -18.26 -2.26
N HIS A 374 -7.41 -17.11 -2.75
CA HIS A 374 -6.18 -16.46 -2.27
C HIS A 374 -6.43 -14.99 -1.94
N GLY A 375 -5.76 -14.46 -0.93
CA GLY A 375 -5.94 -13.08 -0.47
C GLY A 375 -7.33 -12.82 0.11
N VAL A 376 -7.96 -13.87 0.67
CA VAL A 376 -9.32 -13.85 1.22
C VAL A 376 -9.26 -14.09 2.72
N ASN A 377 -9.98 -13.28 3.50
CA ASN A 377 -10.09 -13.50 4.94
C ASN A 377 -10.93 -14.75 5.24
N ARG A 378 -10.26 -15.87 5.57
CA ARG A 378 -10.87 -17.17 5.87
C ARG A 378 -11.27 -17.37 7.34
N GLY A 379 -11.24 -16.29 8.12
CA GLY A 379 -11.67 -16.31 9.52
C GLY A 379 -13.15 -16.67 9.67
N ASP A 380 -13.48 -17.21 10.82
CA ASP A 380 -14.87 -17.34 11.26
C ASP A 380 -15.50 -15.94 11.37
N LYS A 381 -16.77 -15.81 11.00
CA LYS A 381 -17.46 -14.51 10.91
C LYS A 381 -18.81 -14.55 11.58
N GLU A 382 -19.06 -13.59 12.45
CA GLU A 382 -20.42 -13.32 12.92
C GLU A 382 -21.12 -12.34 11.98
N ILE A 383 -22.39 -12.62 11.69
CA ILE A 383 -23.27 -11.76 10.90
C ILE A 383 -24.63 -11.63 11.59
N ALA A 384 -25.32 -10.51 11.35
CA ALA A 384 -26.71 -10.34 11.78
C ALA A 384 -27.66 -10.56 10.60
N GLY A 385 -28.87 -11.04 10.88
CA GLY A 385 -29.89 -11.24 9.87
C GLY A 385 -29.78 -12.62 9.23
N GLU A 386 -29.97 -12.68 7.91
CA GLU A 386 -30.09 -13.95 7.20
C GLU A 386 -28.82 -14.31 6.44
N LEU A 387 -28.59 -15.61 6.28
CA LEU A 387 -27.51 -16.15 5.46
C LEU A 387 -28.07 -16.96 4.30
N LEU A 388 -27.75 -16.56 3.08
CA LEU A 388 -28.05 -17.29 1.87
C LEU A 388 -26.79 -18.01 1.38
N ALA A 389 -26.86 -19.34 1.31
CA ALA A 389 -25.94 -20.17 0.54
C ALA A 389 -26.48 -20.29 -0.89
N LEU A 390 -25.97 -19.41 -1.77
CA LEU A 390 -26.38 -19.31 -3.15
C LEU A 390 -25.62 -20.31 -4.01
N VAL A 391 -26.34 -21.23 -4.67
CA VAL A 391 -25.72 -22.32 -5.45
C VAL A 391 -24.86 -21.81 -6.61
N ARG A 392 -23.69 -22.41 -6.74
CA ARG A 392 -22.78 -22.35 -7.90
C ARG A 392 -22.37 -23.77 -8.31
N GLU A 393 -21.65 -23.90 -9.42
CA GLU A 393 -21.36 -25.20 -10.04
C GLU A 393 -20.64 -26.21 -9.14
N LYS A 394 -19.81 -25.75 -8.19
CA LYS A 394 -18.93 -26.60 -7.35
C LYS A 394 -18.92 -26.19 -5.87
N GLY A 395 -20.00 -25.56 -5.40
CA GLY A 395 -20.10 -24.96 -4.06
C GLY A 395 -21.01 -23.75 -4.08
N SER A 396 -21.02 -22.96 -3.01
CA SER A 396 -21.93 -21.82 -2.88
C SER A 396 -21.20 -20.50 -2.66
N TRP A 397 -21.82 -19.41 -3.10
CA TRP A 397 -21.51 -18.08 -2.57
C TRP A 397 -22.31 -17.85 -1.30
N LEU A 398 -21.67 -17.26 -0.30
CA LEU A 398 -22.35 -16.87 0.94
C LEU A 398 -22.73 -15.40 0.86
N ILE A 399 -24.03 -15.12 1.01
CA ILE A 399 -24.59 -13.77 0.97
C ILE A 399 -25.30 -13.50 2.29
N ASN A 400 -24.87 -12.49 3.01
CA ASN A 400 -25.54 -12.00 4.20
C ASN A 400 -26.58 -10.93 3.83
N GLU A 401 -27.83 -11.15 4.16
CA GLU A 401 -28.89 -10.15 4.05
C GLU A 401 -29.17 -9.53 5.41
N THR A 402 -28.88 -8.22 5.53
CA THR A 402 -28.85 -7.52 6.81
C THR A 402 -29.16 -6.03 6.66
N SER A 403 -29.18 -5.31 7.78
CA SER A 403 -29.26 -3.86 7.82
C SER A 403 -27.87 -3.24 7.62
N LEU A 404 -27.77 -2.16 6.84
CA LEU A 404 -26.50 -1.45 6.64
C LEU A 404 -25.89 -0.98 7.98
N GLU A 405 -26.73 -0.59 8.93
CA GLU A 405 -26.29 -0.05 10.22
C GLU A 405 -25.54 -1.09 11.06
N THR A 406 -25.85 -2.38 10.93
CA THR A 406 -25.14 -3.44 11.66
C THR A 406 -23.69 -3.62 11.20
N LEU A 407 -23.34 -3.12 10.00
CA LEU A 407 -21.98 -3.18 9.47
C LEU A 407 -21.11 -2.03 9.98
N VAL A 408 -21.69 -0.91 10.39
CA VAL A 408 -20.95 0.35 10.63
C VAL A 408 -19.93 0.18 11.75
N SER A 409 -20.34 -0.37 12.89
CA SER A 409 -19.46 -0.54 14.06
C SER A 409 -18.27 -1.48 13.79
N PRO A 410 -18.44 -2.73 13.32
CA PRO A 410 -17.32 -3.63 13.06
C PRO A 410 -16.39 -3.12 11.94
N VAL A 411 -16.94 -2.52 10.88
CA VAL A 411 -16.13 -1.88 9.83
C VAL A 411 -15.32 -0.71 10.41
N THR A 412 -15.93 0.12 11.26
CA THR A 412 -15.25 1.23 11.93
C THR A 412 -14.12 0.74 12.84
N ALA A 413 -14.35 -0.33 13.61
CA ALA A 413 -13.33 -0.92 14.46
C ALA A 413 -12.13 -1.44 13.66
N GLN A 414 -12.40 -2.06 12.51
CA GLN A 414 -11.37 -2.54 11.59
C GLN A 414 -10.59 -1.39 10.95
N MET A 415 -11.27 -0.32 10.52
CA MET A 415 -10.63 0.88 9.97
C MET A 415 -9.72 1.59 10.99
N ALA A 416 -10.16 1.67 12.26
CA ALA A 416 -9.49 2.46 13.30
C ALA A 416 -8.16 1.85 13.80
N ASP A 417 -7.85 0.61 13.42
CA ASP A 417 -6.64 -0.13 13.75
C ASP A 417 -6.17 0.10 15.20
N ARG A 418 -6.96 -0.45 16.14
CA ARG A 418 -6.73 -0.44 17.60
C ARG A 418 -6.87 0.91 18.30
N SER A 419 -7.17 2.00 17.58
CA SER A 419 -7.51 3.27 18.23
C SER A 419 -8.76 3.13 19.11
N LYS A 420 -8.73 3.84 20.24
CA LYS A 420 -9.84 3.94 21.21
C LYS A 420 -10.36 5.38 21.34
N MET A 421 -9.97 6.27 20.42
CA MET A 421 -10.33 7.69 20.47
C MET A 421 -11.77 7.91 20.01
N ALA A 422 -12.64 8.33 20.92
CA ALA A 422 -14.07 8.46 20.66
C ALA A 422 -14.41 9.36 19.45
N GLU A 423 -13.78 10.54 19.34
CA GLU A 423 -14.07 11.48 18.25
C GLU A 423 -13.56 10.99 16.88
N GLN A 424 -12.39 10.33 16.85
CA GLN A 424 -11.93 9.65 15.64
C GLN A 424 -12.91 8.53 15.24
N MET A 425 -13.34 7.72 16.21
CA MET A 425 -14.27 6.61 15.98
C MET A 425 -15.60 7.10 15.39
N LYS A 426 -16.12 8.22 15.90
CA LYS A 426 -17.33 8.88 15.37
C LYS A 426 -17.12 9.37 13.93
N ALA A 427 -15.97 9.98 13.62
CA ALA A 427 -15.66 10.42 12.26
C ALA A 427 -15.57 9.23 11.30
N LEU A 428 -14.93 8.14 11.72
CA LEU A 428 -14.84 6.90 10.96
C LEU A 428 -16.21 6.23 10.78
N ALA A 429 -17.09 6.23 11.80
CA ALA A 429 -18.44 5.68 11.69
C ALA A 429 -19.29 6.43 10.65
N VAL A 430 -19.25 7.76 10.64
CA VAL A 430 -19.93 8.58 9.61
C VAL A 430 -19.33 8.33 8.23
N THR A 431 -18.01 8.21 8.13
CA THR A 431 -17.31 7.92 6.86
C THR A 431 -17.70 6.54 6.32
N ALA A 432 -17.63 5.50 7.15
CA ALA A 432 -18.02 4.13 6.82
C ALA A 432 -19.49 4.05 6.40
N ARG A 433 -20.41 4.67 7.15
CA ARG A 433 -21.83 4.71 6.81
C ARG A 433 -22.09 5.39 5.48
N THR A 434 -21.45 6.54 5.24
CA THR A 434 -21.56 7.27 3.97
C THR A 434 -21.07 6.40 2.80
N ARG A 435 -19.90 5.78 2.97
CA ARG A 435 -19.27 4.94 1.96
C ARG A 435 -20.12 3.71 1.64
N LEU A 436 -20.56 2.97 2.66
CA LEU A 436 -21.44 1.80 2.50
C LEU A 436 -22.74 2.18 1.80
N THR A 437 -23.35 3.30 2.19
CA THR A 437 -24.62 3.76 1.60
C THR A 437 -24.45 4.12 0.13
N ARG A 438 -23.34 4.79 -0.21
CA ARG A 438 -23.00 5.16 -1.59
C ARG A 438 -22.76 3.91 -2.43
N LEU A 439 -21.92 2.98 -1.96
CA LEU A 439 -21.60 1.74 -2.67
C LEU A 439 -22.83 0.86 -2.87
N ALA A 440 -23.69 0.71 -1.86
CA ALA A 440 -24.90 -0.09 -1.95
C ALA A 440 -25.92 0.44 -2.99
N ARG A 441 -25.80 1.70 -3.41
CA ARG A 441 -26.62 2.33 -4.46
C ARG A 441 -25.97 2.27 -5.85
N MET A 442 -24.71 1.85 -5.94
CA MET A 442 -23.97 1.76 -7.19
C MET A 442 -24.03 0.34 -7.78
N PRO A 443 -24.08 0.18 -9.12
CA PRO A 443 -23.93 -1.11 -9.75
C PRO A 443 -22.43 -1.49 -9.78
N SER A 444 -21.85 -1.80 -8.62
CA SER A 444 -20.41 -2.10 -8.48
C SER A 444 -20.04 -3.57 -8.64
N HIS A 445 -21.02 -4.47 -8.67
CA HIS A 445 -20.80 -5.91 -8.78
C HIS A 445 -21.46 -6.48 -10.04
N GLU A 446 -20.72 -7.32 -10.78
CA GLU A 446 -21.15 -7.90 -12.06
C GLU A 446 -22.46 -8.69 -11.94
N SER A 447 -22.61 -9.44 -10.83
CA SER A 447 -23.84 -10.11 -10.46
C SER A 447 -24.71 -9.20 -9.59
N ARG A 448 -25.96 -8.92 -10.00
CA ARG A 448 -26.94 -8.13 -9.22
C ARG A 448 -27.46 -8.83 -7.95
N GLU A 449 -26.75 -9.83 -7.44
CA GLU A 449 -27.21 -10.68 -6.33
C GLU A 449 -26.79 -10.14 -4.96
N TYR A 450 -25.75 -9.29 -4.92
CA TYR A 450 -25.30 -8.60 -3.72
C TYR A 450 -24.96 -7.13 -4.04
N HIS A 451 -25.03 -6.28 -3.02
CA HIS A 451 -24.79 -4.84 -3.13
C HIS A 451 -23.39 -4.44 -2.66
N LEU A 452 -22.82 -5.21 -1.73
CA LEU A 452 -21.54 -4.95 -1.06
C LEU A 452 -20.74 -6.24 -0.94
N CYS A 453 -19.43 -6.15 -0.73
CA CYS A 453 -18.56 -7.29 -0.40
C CYS A 453 -17.79 -7.03 0.90
N ASP A 454 -17.29 -8.09 1.54
CA ASP A 454 -16.57 -8.02 2.82
C ASP A 454 -15.05 -7.84 2.69
N SER A 455 -14.58 -7.51 1.48
CA SER A 455 -13.17 -7.26 1.16
C SER A 455 -12.86 -5.77 1.01
N ALA A 456 -11.57 -5.43 0.87
CA ALA A 456 -11.11 -4.06 0.69
C ALA A 456 -11.67 -3.34 -0.55
N HIS A 457 -12.22 -4.08 -1.52
CA HIS A 457 -12.91 -3.52 -2.69
C HIS A 457 -14.07 -2.60 -2.29
N CYS A 458 -14.89 -3.03 -1.33
CA CYS A 458 -15.99 -2.21 -0.78
C CYS A 458 -15.57 -1.59 0.55
N LEU A 459 -15.58 -2.40 1.61
CA LEU A 459 -15.02 -2.13 2.92
C LEU A 459 -14.75 -3.48 3.59
N ALA A 460 -13.53 -3.65 4.12
CA ALA A 460 -13.19 -4.89 4.81
C ALA A 460 -14.13 -5.11 6.00
N PHE A 461 -14.73 -6.29 6.06
CA PHE A 461 -15.64 -6.71 7.13
C PHE A 461 -15.21 -8.08 7.65
N ALA A 462 -14.52 -8.08 8.80
CA ALA A 462 -14.09 -9.31 9.45
C ALA A 462 -15.25 -10.08 10.13
N GLY A 463 -16.42 -9.46 10.32
CA GLY A 463 -17.55 -10.00 11.08
C GLY A 463 -17.89 -9.13 12.30
N LEU A 464 -19.05 -9.34 12.93
CA LEU A 464 -19.50 -8.57 14.09
C LEU A 464 -18.54 -8.67 15.27
N GLN A 465 -17.80 -9.79 15.41
CA GLN A 465 -16.83 -10.00 16.47
C GLN A 465 -15.66 -9.01 16.46
N ALA A 466 -15.48 -8.23 15.38
CA ALA A 466 -14.51 -7.14 15.33
C ALA A 466 -14.96 -5.89 16.11
N GLU A 467 -16.24 -5.79 16.48
CA GLU A 467 -16.78 -4.68 17.25
C GLU A 467 -16.05 -4.49 18.60
N SER A 468 -15.85 -3.22 18.96
CA SER A 468 -15.38 -2.80 20.28
C SER A 468 -16.43 -1.93 20.96
N GLY A 469 -16.37 -1.80 22.30
CA GLY A 469 -17.29 -0.91 23.01
C GLY A 469 -17.26 0.55 22.51
N VAL A 470 -16.09 1.02 22.06
CA VAL A 470 -15.93 2.38 21.50
C VAL A 470 -16.53 2.49 20.10
N SER A 471 -16.39 1.47 19.24
CA SER A 471 -17.02 1.49 17.90
C SER A 471 -18.52 1.41 17.99
N ALA A 472 -19.04 0.57 18.89
CA ALA A 472 -20.46 0.42 19.14
C ALA A 472 -21.09 1.74 19.61
N ALA A 473 -20.42 2.42 20.55
CA ALA A 473 -20.84 3.73 21.03
C ALA A 473 -20.78 4.79 19.92
N ALA A 474 -19.70 4.82 19.13
CA ALA A 474 -19.54 5.78 18.04
C ALA A 474 -20.60 5.61 16.93
N ALA A 475 -20.88 4.36 16.54
CA ALA A 475 -21.92 4.05 15.57
C ALA A 475 -23.30 4.50 16.08
N ARG A 476 -23.61 4.22 17.34
CA ARG A 476 -24.86 4.63 18.01
C ARG A 476 -25.01 6.14 18.12
N ASP A 477 -23.97 6.83 18.60
CA ASP A 477 -23.98 8.29 18.81
C ASP A 477 -24.12 9.06 17.47
N THR A 478 -23.63 8.47 16.38
CA THR A 478 -23.71 9.05 15.02
C THR A 478 -24.77 8.37 14.16
N LYS A 479 -25.72 7.63 14.76
CA LYS A 479 -26.69 6.81 14.02
C LYS A 479 -27.41 7.63 12.94
N GLY A 480 -27.35 7.14 11.71
CA GLY A 480 -27.96 7.79 10.55
C GLY A 480 -27.26 9.06 10.07
N GLU A 481 -26.12 9.47 10.63
CA GLU A 481 -25.34 10.60 10.10
C GLU A 481 -24.44 10.17 8.93
N VAL A 482 -24.48 10.94 7.84
CA VAL A 482 -23.71 10.77 6.60
C VAL A 482 -23.15 12.11 6.11
N LEU A 483 -22.15 12.09 5.22
CA LEU A 483 -21.59 13.27 4.57
C LEU A 483 -22.30 13.57 3.25
N MET A 484 -22.85 14.79 3.12
CA MET A 484 -23.57 15.22 1.92
C MET A 484 -23.20 16.62 1.46
N ALA A 485 -23.26 16.83 0.15
CA ALA A 485 -23.25 18.13 -0.51
C ALA A 485 -24.54 18.25 -1.34
N GLY A 486 -25.48 19.05 -0.86
CA GLY A 486 -26.87 18.97 -1.34
C GLY A 486 -27.44 17.57 -1.04
N ASP A 487 -27.96 16.90 -2.08
CA ASP A 487 -28.49 15.53 -2.01
C ASP A 487 -27.45 14.46 -2.39
N ALA A 488 -26.23 14.86 -2.77
CA ALA A 488 -25.18 13.94 -3.17
C ALA A 488 -24.36 13.47 -1.96
N LEU A 489 -24.23 12.15 -1.81
CA LEU A 489 -23.33 11.52 -0.83
C LEU A 489 -21.87 11.77 -1.22
N ALA A 490 -21.05 12.12 -0.23
CA ALA A 490 -19.60 12.18 -0.42
C ALA A 490 -19.06 10.83 -0.91
N PRO A 491 -17.97 10.80 -1.71
CA PRO A 491 -17.25 9.56 -2.01
C PRO A 491 -16.87 8.80 -0.74
N ALA A 492 -16.54 9.55 0.33
CA ALA A 492 -16.14 9.05 1.64
C ALA A 492 -14.99 8.02 1.54
N ASP A 493 -14.08 8.26 0.59
CA ASP A 493 -12.84 7.50 0.48
C ASP A 493 -11.97 7.79 1.71
N PHE A 494 -11.12 6.84 2.05
CA PHE A 494 -10.22 6.93 3.19
C PHE A 494 -8.98 6.08 2.92
N HIS A 495 -7.91 6.38 3.65
CA HIS A 495 -6.65 5.66 3.55
C HIS A 495 -5.95 5.66 4.91
N ARG A 496 -4.98 4.77 5.08
CA ARG A 496 -4.30 4.55 6.37
C ARG A 496 -3.54 5.79 6.83
N ALA A 497 -2.62 6.30 6.01
CA ALA A 497 -1.75 7.43 6.35
C ALA A 497 -1.44 8.28 5.10
N CYS A 498 -1.61 9.60 5.18
CA CYS A 498 -1.34 10.51 4.07
C CYS A 498 0.15 10.84 3.92
N GLY A 499 0.92 10.74 5.01
CA GLY A 499 2.32 11.16 5.05
C GLY A 499 2.55 12.67 4.98
N GLY A 500 1.51 13.48 5.20
CA GLY A 500 1.58 14.93 5.27
C GLY A 500 0.52 15.65 4.45
N PHE A 501 0.21 15.13 3.27
CA PHE A 501 -0.82 15.68 2.39
C PHE A 501 -1.70 14.58 1.81
N THR A 502 -3.01 14.78 1.84
CA THR A 502 -3.93 13.93 1.05
C THR A 502 -3.74 14.22 -0.44
N GLN A 503 -4.23 13.33 -1.29
CA GLN A 503 -4.24 13.53 -2.75
C GLN A 503 -4.96 14.83 -3.15
N SER A 504 -5.95 15.25 -2.35
CA SER A 504 -6.71 16.49 -2.56
C SER A 504 -6.03 17.76 -2.02
N GLY A 505 -4.85 17.65 -1.41
CA GLY A 505 -4.09 18.78 -0.88
C GLY A 505 -4.40 19.16 0.58
N VAL A 506 -5.28 18.44 1.28
CA VAL A 506 -5.48 18.62 2.74
C VAL A 506 -4.16 18.38 3.46
N ASN A 507 -3.73 19.36 4.25
CA ASN A 507 -2.44 19.36 4.96
C ASN A 507 -2.60 18.85 6.40
N ASP A 508 -1.90 17.75 6.71
CA ASP A 508 -1.88 17.10 8.03
C ASP A 508 -0.59 17.42 8.82
N GLY A 509 0.03 18.57 8.56
CA GLY A 509 1.34 18.92 9.10
C GLY A 509 2.49 18.45 8.20
N GLY A 510 2.21 18.22 6.92
CA GLY A 510 3.22 17.86 5.92
C GLY A 510 4.16 19.01 5.59
N ARG A 511 5.37 18.66 5.16
CA ARG A 511 6.35 19.62 4.65
C ARG A 511 6.03 19.92 3.18
N PRO A 512 5.58 21.15 2.83
CA PRO A 512 5.22 21.46 1.46
C PRO A 512 6.44 21.35 0.55
N LEU A 513 6.24 20.81 -0.65
CA LEU A 513 7.23 20.84 -1.72
C LEU A 513 7.03 22.12 -2.52
N PRO A 514 8.03 23.04 -2.56
CA PRO A 514 7.89 24.27 -3.34
C PRO A 514 7.64 23.98 -4.82
N ARG A 515 8.31 22.95 -5.35
CA ARG A 515 8.18 22.50 -6.73
C ARG A 515 8.49 21.01 -6.84
N LEU A 516 7.63 20.29 -7.57
CA LEU A 516 7.80 18.87 -7.83
C LEU A 516 8.76 18.67 -9.02
N THR A 517 10.05 18.51 -8.72
CA THR A 517 11.11 18.14 -9.67
C THR A 517 11.68 16.77 -9.26
N PRO A 518 12.42 16.08 -10.15
CA PRO A 518 13.08 14.80 -9.81
C PRO A 518 13.87 14.88 -8.51
N PHE A 519 14.75 15.88 -8.37
CA PHE A 519 15.59 16.07 -7.20
C PHE A 519 14.80 16.45 -5.96
N ASN A 520 13.89 17.43 -6.05
CA ASN A 520 13.13 17.88 -4.87
C ASN A 520 12.29 16.76 -4.28
N PHE A 521 11.66 15.94 -5.13
CA PHE A 521 10.91 14.78 -4.70
C PHE A 521 11.82 13.71 -4.10
N TYR A 522 12.92 13.38 -4.76
CA TYR A 522 13.91 12.43 -4.24
C TYR A 522 14.43 12.87 -2.87
N ALA A 523 14.91 14.11 -2.74
CA ALA A 523 15.40 14.70 -1.50
C ALA A 523 14.35 14.67 -0.38
N HIS A 524 13.08 14.85 -0.72
CA HIS A 524 11.98 14.77 0.24
C HIS A 524 11.83 13.38 0.85
N THR A 525 11.98 12.32 0.04
CA THR A 525 11.89 10.92 0.50
C THR A 525 13.08 10.46 1.36
N LEU A 526 14.19 11.22 1.39
CA LEU A 526 15.34 10.92 2.24
C LEU A 526 15.13 11.39 3.69
N LYS A 527 14.27 12.37 3.89
CA LYS A 527 14.04 13.00 5.19
C LYS A 527 12.95 12.26 5.97
N GLY A 528 13.10 12.27 7.28
CA GLY A 528 12.10 11.75 8.20
C GLY A 528 10.82 12.60 8.18
N PRO A 529 9.73 12.05 8.75
CA PRO A 529 8.50 12.80 8.94
C PRO A 529 8.74 14.10 9.73
N PRO A 530 8.10 15.22 9.37
CA PRO A 530 8.20 16.46 10.13
C PRO A 530 7.58 16.32 11.54
N ASP A 531 8.11 17.10 12.49
CA ASP A 531 7.52 17.20 13.82
C ASP A 531 6.09 17.75 13.75
N GLY A 532 5.19 17.16 14.54
CA GLY A 532 3.77 17.54 14.55
C GLY A 532 2.93 16.96 13.40
N LEU A 533 3.49 16.07 12.58
CA LEU A 533 2.72 15.32 11.58
C LEU A 533 1.59 14.52 12.24
N LEU A 534 0.35 14.80 11.86
CA LEU A 534 -0.84 14.24 12.54
C LEU A 534 -0.98 12.74 12.36
N CYS A 535 -0.51 12.20 11.23
CA CYS A 535 -0.55 10.76 10.97
C CYS A 535 0.63 9.98 11.55
N LEU A 536 1.59 10.64 12.21
CA LEU A 536 2.71 9.98 12.88
C LEU A 536 2.29 9.52 14.28
N ALA A 537 2.55 8.25 14.60
CA ALA A 537 2.34 7.71 15.93
C ALA A 537 3.40 8.23 16.91
N ASP A 538 3.04 8.32 18.21
CA ASP A 538 3.99 8.65 19.28
C ASP A 538 5.15 7.65 19.32
N ASP A 539 4.81 6.36 19.17
CA ASP A 539 5.79 5.31 19.00
C ASP A 539 6.34 5.38 17.57
N LYS A 540 7.53 5.97 17.43
CA LYS A 540 8.20 6.13 16.13
C LYS A 540 8.66 4.80 15.53
N THR A 541 8.65 3.70 16.28
CA THR A 541 9.01 2.37 15.76
C THR A 541 7.96 1.81 14.79
N VAL A 542 6.72 2.30 14.85
CA VAL A 542 5.64 1.96 13.90
C VAL A 542 5.48 3.00 12.77
N SER A 543 6.52 3.80 12.53
CA SER A 543 6.52 4.87 11.52
C SER A 543 6.42 4.38 10.07
N SER A 544 6.59 3.08 9.81
CA SER A 544 6.51 2.50 8.48
C SER A 544 5.14 2.64 7.81
N ASP A 545 4.06 2.82 8.58
CA ASP A 545 2.75 3.19 8.01
C ASP A 545 2.79 4.57 7.31
N VAL A 546 3.75 5.42 7.64
CA VAL A 546 3.83 6.83 7.22
C VAL A 546 5.05 7.09 6.33
N TYR A 547 6.23 6.67 6.73
CA TYR A 547 7.47 6.78 5.95
C TYR A 547 8.14 5.42 5.96
N TRP A 548 8.38 4.86 4.79
CA TRP A 548 8.84 3.49 4.65
C TRP A 548 9.98 3.39 3.66
N THR A 549 10.84 2.40 3.87
CA THR A 549 11.92 2.05 2.96
C THR A 549 11.93 0.55 2.77
N LEU A 550 11.82 0.11 1.51
CA LEU A 550 11.87 -1.30 1.14
C LEU A 550 13.14 -1.57 0.32
N LEU A 551 13.79 -2.70 0.60
CA LEU A 551 14.86 -3.25 -0.20
C LEU A 551 14.29 -4.45 -0.96
N LEU A 552 14.09 -4.34 -2.27
CA LEU A 552 13.43 -5.37 -3.07
C LEU A 552 14.43 -6.08 -3.97
N LYS A 553 14.49 -7.42 -3.90
CA LYS A 553 15.37 -8.23 -4.77
C LYS A 553 14.72 -8.41 -6.15
N PRO A 554 15.47 -8.25 -7.27
CA PRO A 554 14.91 -8.31 -8.63
C PRO A 554 14.23 -9.63 -8.96
N LYS A 555 14.75 -10.76 -8.47
CA LYS A 555 14.23 -12.12 -8.72
C LYS A 555 12.70 -12.21 -8.61
N TRP A 556 12.12 -11.61 -7.57
CA TRP A 556 10.67 -11.70 -7.32
C TRP A 556 9.86 -10.78 -8.22
N ILE A 557 10.41 -9.60 -8.52
CA ILE A 557 9.84 -8.66 -9.48
C ILE A 557 9.89 -9.27 -10.89
N GLU A 558 11.02 -9.86 -11.27
CA GLU A 558 11.24 -10.59 -12.52
C GLU A 558 10.23 -11.72 -12.67
N SER A 559 10.02 -12.54 -11.64
CA SER A 559 9.04 -13.63 -11.71
C SER A 559 7.63 -13.09 -12.03
N ARG A 560 7.19 -12.03 -11.33
CA ARG A 560 5.88 -11.41 -11.57
C ARG A 560 5.75 -10.83 -12.97
N LEU A 561 6.76 -10.08 -13.42
CA LEU A 561 6.74 -9.44 -14.73
C LEU A 561 6.86 -10.45 -15.88
N ASN A 562 7.64 -11.51 -15.71
CA ASN A 562 7.81 -12.54 -16.74
C ASN A 562 6.54 -13.36 -16.99
N ARG A 563 5.65 -13.45 -15.99
CA ARG A 563 4.30 -14.04 -16.16
C ARG A 563 3.38 -13.19 -17.06
N ILE A 564 3.68 -11.90 -17.23
CA ILE A 564 2.82 -10.96 -17.95
C ILE A 564 3.44 -10.55 -19.29
N ALA A 565 4.70 -10.11 -19.26
CA ALA A 565 5.36 -9.44 -20.40
C ALA A 565 6.71 -10.05 -20.81
N LYS A 566 7.17 -11.13 -20.15
CA LYS A 566 8.39 -11.88 -20.51
C LYS A 566 9.64 -10.99 -20.72
N VAL A 567 9.87 -10.03 -19.84
CA VAL A 567 10.98 -9.06 -19.94
C VAL A 567 12.39 -9.66 -19.75
N GLY A 568 12.50 -10.88 -19.21
CA GLY A 568 13.75 -11.53 -18.84
C GLY A 568 14.31 -11.01 -17.52
N TYR A 569 15.64 -10.90 -17.41
CA TYR A 569 16.30 -10.29 -16.27
C TYR A 569 16.19 -8.76 -16.35
N ILE A 570 15.87 -8.11 -15.24
CA ILE A 570 15.68 -6.66 -15.21
C ILE A 570 17.03 -5.96 -15.34
N ARG A 571 17.10 -4.98 -16.24
CA ARG A 571 18.21 -4.03 -16.38
C ARG A 571 17.88 -2.69 -15.74
N ALA A 572 16.65 -2.21 -15.92
CA ALA A 572 16.18 -0.95 -15.35
C ALA A 572 14.67 -0.98 -15.06
N ILE A 573 14.26 -0.23 -14.03
CA ILE A 573 12.87 0.13 -13.76
C ILE A 573 12.84 1.67 -13.73
N ILE A 574 12.23 2.26 -14.76
CA ILE A 574 12.25 3.70 -15.01
C ILE A 574 10.86 4.26 -14.69
N PRO A 575 10.71 5.10 -13.66
CA PRO A 575 9.49 5.88 -13.45
C PRO A 575 9.16 6.71 -14.70
N LEU A 576 7.96 6.59 -15.24
CA LEU A 576 7.55 7.35 -16.42
C LEU A 576 6.73 8.58 -16.05
N ALA A 577 5.55 8.37 -15.48
CA ALA A 577 4.55 9.42 -15.27
C ALA A 577 4.11 9.49 -13.81
N ARG A 578 3.80 10.69 -13.32
CA ARG A 578 3.34 10.93 -11.95
C ARG A 578 2.08 11.79 -11.91
N GLN A 579 1.35 11.72 -10.81
CA GLN A 579 0.32 12.68 -10.45
C GLN A 579 0.97 13.98 -9.95
N ALA A 580 0.20 15.06 -9.88
CA ALA A 580 0.67 16.37 -9.41
C ALA A 580 1.18 16.37 -7.97
N ASP A 581 0.80 15.35 -7.18
CA ASP A 581 1.25 15.12 -5.80
C ASP A 581 2.46 14.17 -5.70
N GLY A 582 3.00 13.70 -6.84
CA GLY A 582 4.18 12.83 -6.92
C GLY A 582 3.89 11.33 -7.01
N ARG A 583 2.62 10.90 -6.88
CA ARG A 583 2.25 9.47 -6.98
C ARG A 583 2.53 8.91 -8.36
N LEU A 584 3.22 7.78 -8.44
CA LEU A 584 3.59 7.12 -9.69
C LEU A 584 2.36 6.55 -10.40
N LYS A 585 2.19 6.88 -11.67
CA LYS A 585 1.13 6.37 -12.55
C LYS A 585 1.61 5.20 -13.39
N ALA A 586 2.80 5.33 -13.97
CA ALA A 586 3.36 4.34 -14.87
C ALA A 586 4.87 4.22 -14.69
N MET A 587 5.40 3.02 -14.96
CA MET A 587 6.84 2.74 -15.03
C MET A 587 7.16 1.87 -16.24
N ARG A 588 8.36 2.06 -16.82
CA ARG A 588 8.92 1.18 -17.85
C ARG A 588 9.89 0.22 -17.21
N VAL A 589 9.71 -1.07 -17.49
CA VAL A 589 10.69 -2.10 -17.12
C VAL A 589 11.43 -2.51 -18.38
N GLU A 590 12.75 -2.42 -18.33
CA GLU A 590 13.63 -2.86 -19.40
C GLU A 590 14.39 -4.09 -18.93
N GLY A 591 14.32 -5.17 -19.70
CA GLY A 591 15.00 -6.42 -19.38
C GLY A 591 15.79 -6.99 -20.55
N THR A 592 16.36 -8.17 -20.34
CA THR A 592 17.21 -8.84 -21.33
C THR A 592 16.45 -9.35 -22.55
N ALA A 593 15.16 -9.65 -22.42
CA ALA A 593 14.33 -10.24 -23.47
C ALA A 593 13.32 -9.25 -24.07
N GLY A 594 13.11 -8.09 -23.44
CA GLY A 594 12.20 -7.06 -23.93
C GLY A 594 11.94 -5.97 -22.90
N SER A 595 10.99 -5.11 -23.21
CA SER A 595 10.55 -4.02 -22.33
C SER A 595 9.03 -4.04 -22.16
N ALA A 596 8.55 -3.59 -21.01
CA ALA A 596 7.13 -3.48 -20.72
C ALA A 596 6.81 -2.18 -20.00
N VAL A 597 5.66 -1.57 -20.31
CA VAL A 597 5.10 -0.47 -19.52
C VAL A 597 4.08 -1.06 -18.56
N VAL A 598 4.26 -0.78 -17.27
CA VAL A 598 3.32 -1.12 -16.21
C VAL A 598 2.58 0.16 -15.83
N ASP A 599 1.29 0.21 -16.16
CA ASP A 599 0.43 1.38 -15.97
C ASP A 599 -0.65 1.10 -14.92
N GLY A 600 -0.88 2.08 -14.04
CA GLY A 600 -1.83 2.01 -12.93
C GLY A 600 -1.19 1.59 -11.60
N ALA A 601 -1.71 2.16 -10.50
CA ALA A 601 -1.21 1.93 -9.16
C ALA A 601 -1.26 0.44 -8.76
N ASP A 602 -2.38 -0.23 -9.02
CA ASP A 602 -2.57 -1.66 -8.69
C ASP A 602 -1.60 -2.56 -9.46
N ALA A 603 -1.31 -2.23 -10.72
CA ALA A 603 -0.37 -2.99 -11.54
C ALA A 603 1.08 -2.79 -11.07
N ILE A 604 1.45 -1.57 -10.71
CA ILE A 604 2.76 -1.25 -10.12
C ILE A 604 2.94 -1.98 -8.79
N GLU A 605 1.95 -1.91 -7.92
CA GLU A 605 1.96 -2.61 -6.63
C GLU A 605 2.02 -4.13 -6.80
N ALA A 606 1.25 -4.70 -7.73
CA ALA A 606 1.29 -6.12 -8.02
C ALA A 606 2.65 -6.55 -8.56
N ALA A 607 3.31 -5.73 -9.39
CA ALA A 607 4.62 -6.02 -9.94
C ALA A 607 5.74 -5.94 -8.88
N LEU A 608 5.76 -4.88 -8.07
CA LEU A 608 6.85 -4.61 -7.14
C LEU A 608 6.68 -5.37 -5.81
N GLY A 609 5.46 -5.39 -5.25
CA GLY A 609 5.20 -5.85 -3.88
C GLY A 609 4.11 -6.92 -3.74
N ALA A 610 3.61 -7.50 -4.84
CA ALA A 610 2.49 -8.47 -4.83
C ALA A 610 1.24 -8.00 -4.04
N GLY A 611 0.91 -6.71 -4.06
CA GLY A 611 -0.22 -6.20 -3.26
C GLY A 611 0.13 -5.79 -1.83
N ALA A 612 1.42 -5.78 -1.47
CA ALA A 612 1.89 -5.29 -0.17
C ALA A 612 2.57 -3.91 -0.26
N LEU A 613 2.52 -3.24 -1.41
CA LEU A 613 3.15 -1.94 -1.58
C LEU A 613 2.30 -0.88 -0.89
N ARG A 614 2.88 -0.15 0.07
CA ARG A 614 2.11 0.79 0.90
C ARG A 614 1.45 1.91 0.11
N SER A 615 2.18 2.53 -0.82
CA SER A 615 1.69 3.60 -1.67
C SER A 615 2.49 3.65 -2.95
N ASN A 616 1.95 4.32 -3.97
CA ASN A 616 2.68 4.69 -5.18
C ASN A 616 3.42 6.02 -5.06
N LEU A 617 3.50 6.62 -3.86
CA LEU A 617 4.26 7.84 -3.59
C LEU A 617 5.66 7.48 -3.09
N PHE A 618 6.55 7.11 -4.02
CA PHE A 618 7.92 6.72 -3.69
C PHE A 618 8.95 7.14 -4.75
N SER A 619 10.20 7.26 -4.31
CA SER A 619 11.41 7.26 -5.14
C SER A 619 11.97 5.84 -5.25
N ILE A 620 12.61 5.53 -6.38
CA ILE A 620 13.23 4.22 -6.63
C ILE A 620 14.69 4.40 -7.00
N ARG A 621 15.59 3.61 -6.39
CA ARG A 621 17.00 3.58 -6.75
C ARG A 621 17.44 2.14 -7.01
N PRO A 622 17.88 1.79 -8.23
CA PRO A 622 18.59 0.54 -8.44
C PRO A 622 20.00 0.59 -7.82
N VAL A 623 20.42 -0.48 -7.18
CA VAL A 623 21.81 -0.67 -6.73
C VAL A 623 22.37 -1.88 -7.47
N PHE A 624 23.44 -1.70 -8.24
CA PHE A 624 23.97 -2.73 -9.15
C PHE A 624 25.06 -3.58 -8.52
N LYS A 625 25.16 -4.83 -8.98
CA LYS A 625 26.32 -5.71 -8.82
C LYS A 625 26.59 -6.38 -10.16
N GLY A 626 27.74 -6.06 -10.76
CA GLY A 626 27.99 -6.32 -12.17
C GLY A 626 26.93 -5.67 -13.09
N LYS A 627 26.40 -6.43 -14.04
CA LYS A 627 25.52 -5.92 -15.11
C LYS A 627 24.06 -5.68 -14.68
N TYR A 628 23.62 -6.28 -13.59
CA TYR A 628 22.22 -6.28 -13.18
C TYR A 628 22.05 -5.64 -11.80
N PRO A 629 20.87 -5.06 -11.51
CA PRO A 629 20.54 -4.62 -10.16
C PRO A 629 20.67 -5.80 -9.18
N ALA A 630 21.28 -5.57 -8.03
CA ALA A 630 21.26 -6.52 -6.90
C ALA A 630 19.97 -6.35 -6.07
N PHE A 631 19.51 -5.10 -5.91
CA PHE A 631 18.25 -4.74 -5.28
C PHE A 631 17.80 -3.34 -5.69
N PHE A 632 16.52 -3.04 -5.42
CA PHE A 632 15.94 -1.71 -5.56
C PHE A 632 15.63 -1.15 -4.17
N ILE A 633 16.08 0.07 -3.92
CA ILE A 633 15.69 0.83 -2.73
C ILE A 633 14.47 1.67 -3.11
N LEU A 634 13.33 1.37 -2.51
CA LEU A 634 12.14 2.21 -2.59
C LEU A 634 12.03 3.01 -1.30
N ARG A 635 11.92 4.34 -1.40
CA ARG A 635 11.65 5.22 -0.26
C ARG A 635 10.32 5.92 -0.50
N GLY A 636 9.34 5.61 0.34
CA GLY A 636 7.97 6.04 0.11
C GLY A 636 7.30 6.68 1.31
N ILE A 637 6.21 7.36 1.01
CA ILE A 637 5.45 8.20 1.92
C ILE A 637 3.97 7.82 1.86
N GLY A 638 3.35 7.73 3.03
CA GLY A 638 1.97 7.33 3.23
C GLY A 638 1.69 5.85 2.95
N THR A 639 0.47 5.45 3.32
CA THR A 639 -0.11 4.14 3.05
C THR A 639 -1.54 4.30 2.56
N GLY A 640 -1.84 3.70 1.40
CA GLY A 640 -3.08 3.82 0.64
C GLY A 640 -3.01 4.87 -0.47
N ASP A 641 -4.14 5.10 -1.12
CA ASP A 641 -4.24 5.96 -2.31
C ASP A 641 -4.24 7.47 -2.01
N GLY A 642 -4.27 7.85 -0.73
CA GLY A 642 -4.27 9.24 -0.29
C GLY A 642 -5.61 9.96 -0.40
N LYS A 643 -6.70 9.28 -0.80
CA LYS A 643 -8.00 9.93 -1.00
C LYS A 643 -8.79 10.07 0.29
N GLY A 644 -9.49 11.20 0.40
CA GLY A 644 -10.40 11.50 1.50
C GLY A 644 -9.74 11.46 2.88
N LEU A 645 -10.37 10.76 3.83
CA LEU A 645 -9.96 10.80 5.24
C LEU A 645 -8.68 10.00 5.49
N CYS A 646 -7.67 10.66 6.09
CA CYS A 646 -6.51 9.97 6.63
C CYS A 646 -6.84 9.39 8.01
N VAL A 647 -6.84 8.05 8.15
CA VAL A 647 -7.23 7.38 9.39
C VAL A 647 -6.32 7.77 10.55
N LEU A 648 -5.00 7.70 10.36
CA LEU A 648 -4.03 8.11 11.37
C LEU A 648 -4.03 9.62 11.60
N GLY A 649 -4.24 10.42 10.55
CA GLY A 649 -4.36 11.88 10.70
C GLY A 649 -5.58 12.29 11.53
N ALA A 650 -6.72 11.60 11.36
CA ALA A 650 -7.91 11.76 12.19
C ALA A 650 -7.65 11.41 13.67
N HIS A 651 -6.81 10.39 13.93
CA HIS A 651 -6.33 10.11 15.28
C HIS A 651 -5.54 11.31 15.84
N GLY A 652 -4.58 11.81 15.07
CA GLY A 652 -3.77 12.98 15.45
C GLY A 652 -4.61 14.22 15.72
N LEU A 653 -5.61 14.52 14.89
CA LEU A 653 -6.53 15.64 15.12
C LEU A 653 -7.31 15.49 16.43
N ALA A 654 -7.89 14.31 16.68
CA ALA A 654 -8.63 14.03 17.91
C ALA A 654 -7.72 14.15 19.14
N LYS A 655 -6.52 13.57 19.08
CA LYS A 655 -5.60 13.48 20.21
C LYS A 655 -4.84 14.79 20.47
N ALA A 656 -4.17 15.33 19.46
CA ALA A 656 -3.28 16.49 19.61
C ALA A 656 -4.04 17.82 19.64
N LYS A 657 -5.18 17.93 18.93
CA LYS A 657 -5.95 19.17 18.83
C LYS A 657 -7.30 19.13 19.56
N GLY A 658 -7.69 17.99 20.14
CA GLY A 658 -8.99 17.83 20.78
C GLY A 658 -10.18 17.96 19.80
N ALA A 659 -9.93 17.78 18.49
CA ALA A 659 -10.91 17.99 17.44
C ALA A 659 -12.11 17.05 17.62
N LYS A 660 -13.32 17.58 17.46
CA LYS A 660 -14.54 16.77 17.44
C LYS A 660 -14.71 16.12 16.08
N TYR A 661 -15.51 15.07 16.02
CA TYR A 661 -15.70 14.30 14.79
C TYR A 661 -16.17 15.15 13.60
N ARG A 662 -16.99 16.18 13.85
CA ARG A 662 -17.42 17.12 12.81
C ARG A 662 -16.28 18.01 12.29
N ASP A 663 -15.34 18.38 13.15
CA ASP A 663 -14.15 19.15 12.75
C ASP A 663 -13.21 18.27 11.92
N ILE A 664 -13.00 17.03 12.36
CA ILE A 664 -12.20 16.02 11.61
C ILE A 664 -12.80 15.81 10.21
N LEU A 665 -14.12 15.61 10.13
CA LEU A 665 -14.80 15.41 8.86
C LEU A 665 -14.75 16.66 7.97
N SER A 666 -14.89 17.86 8.53
CA SER A 666 -14.79 19.11 7.79
C SER A 666 -13.37 19.38 7.27
N HIS A 667 -12.36 18.90 7.99
CA HIS A 667 -10.95 18.99 7.57
C HIS A 667 -10.68 18.12 6.34
N TYR A 668 -11.15 16.87 6.31
CA TYR A 668 -10.92 15.95 5.19
C TYR A 668 -11.92 16.06 4.05
N PHE A 669 -13.13 16.56 4.31
CA PHE A 669 -14.21 16.69 3.34
C PHE A 669 -14.80 18.11 3.36
N PRO A 670 -14.01 19.16 3.04
CA PRO A 670 -14.41 20.56 3.24
C PRO A 670 -15.65 20.99 2.43
N LEU A 671 -15.96 20.27 1.35
CA LEU A 671 -17.13 20.52 0.51
C LEU A 671 -18.41 19.83 1.00
N TYR A 672 -18.32 18.97 2.02
CA TYR A 672 -19.41 18.13 2.50
C TYR A 672 -19.75 18.46 3.95
N LYS A 673 -21.02 18.26 4.33
CA LYS A 673 -21.50 18.47 5.70
C LYS A 673 -22.13 17.21 6.26
N VAL A 674 -21.98 17.01 7.56
CA VAL A 674 -22.67 15.94 8.28
C VAL A 674 -24.17 16.26 8.32
N ARG A 675 -24.99 15.32 7.84
CA ARG A 675 -26.45 15.40 7.84
C ARG A 675 -27.04 14.05 8.21
N LYS A 676 -28.29 14.02 8.69
CA LYS A 676 -29.02 12.76 8.80
C LYS A 676 -29.36 12.27 7.39
N ALA A 677 -29.16 10.98 7.15
CA ALA A 677 -29.55 10.32 5.93
C ALA A 677 -31.08 10.45 5.76
N PRO A 678 -31.55 10.77 4.53
CA PRO A 678 -32.98 10.88 4.24
C PRO A 678 -33.71 9.54 4.33
#